data_AF-A0A4W5QYB1-F1
#
_entry.id   AF-A0A4W5QYB1-F1
#
_cell.length_a   1.000
_cell.length_b   1.000
_cell.length_c   1.000
_cell.angle_alpha   90.00
_cell.angle_beta   90.00
_cell.angle_gamma   90.00
#
_symmetry.space_group_name_H-M   'P 1'
#
loop_
_entity.id
_entity.type
_entity.pdbx_description
1 polymer ?
#
loop_
_entity_poly.entity_id
_entity_poly.type
_entity_poly.pdbx_seq_one_letter_code
_entity_poly.pdbx_strand_id
1 'polypeptide(L)'
;KALDHIKNGIDINTSNQNGLNGLHLASKEGHVKMVLGLLHAGIVLETTTKKGNTALHIAALAGQERVVAELVNYGANVNSQSQKGFSPLYMAAQENHLDVVKFLLENGANQSLPTEDGFTPLAVALQQGHENVVALLINYGTKGKVRLPALHIAARNDDTRTAAVLLQNDPNPDVLSKTGFTPLHIAAHYENLSVAQLLINRGANVNFTPKNGITPLHIASRRGNAMMVRLLLDRGAQIDAMTKDELTPLHCAARNGHVRIIDLLLDLGAPIQAKTKNGLSPIHMAAQGDHMDCVRQLLQYNAEIDDITLDHLTPLHVAAHCGHHRMAKVLLDKGAKANARALNGFTPLHIACKKNHMRSMDLLLKHSASLEAVTESGLTPLHVAAFMGHLNIVKNLLHRGASPNASNVKVETPLHMASRAGHCEVALFLLQNTAQVDAKAKDDQTPLHCAARMGHKELVKLLLDHKANPDSATTAGHTPLHIAAREGHTHTTRILLDGAAQQTKMTKKGFTPVHVACKYGKVDVVELLLERGANPNAAGKGITPLHLASQEARPDMVALHTYDINHTPHNRQYNVPHTMMACHIQYFHTASTHSVLLLRLVQQSHQAVSNEAVMRPLKHCQLSLFSLRLSLPPSLSRSPSPFQMGYTALHVACHYGNIKMVKFLLQQQAHVNSKTRVGYTPLHQAAQQGHTDIVTLLLKHGAQPNDITTNGTSPLGIAKRLGYISVIDVLKLVTEEAVSVVSKKHRMSFPETVDEILDVSEDEGRILHHITLWAHSRLLSLSFFWCRPYSPAIPRIPCVSPETVLLEGDYDEDSLIPSSPATETSDNVSPVASPIHTGFLVSFMVDARGGSMRGSRHHGLRVIIPPRTCAAPTRITCRLVKPQKLTTPPPLVEGEGLASRIISLGPSSMQFLEPVIVEIPHFAALGRGDRELVVLRSENGSVWKEHRNRYGNEVLETILNGMDEGQYWHHSNNGAG
;
A
#
# COMPACT_ATOMS: atom_id res chain seq x y z
N LYS A 1 15.60 16.44 67.62
CA LYS A 1 14.75 17.32 66.79
C LYS A 1 13.71 16.53 65.99
N ALA A 2 14.07 15.75 64.97
CA ALA A 2 13.08 15.01 64.15
C ALA A 2 12.13 14.11 64.97
N LEU A 3 12.68 13.29 65.88
CA LEU A 3 11.90 12.45 66.81
C LEU A 3 11.01 13.26 67.76
N ASP A 4 11.35 14.52 68.04
CA ASP A 4 10.55 15.41 68.91
C ASP A 4 9.39 16.03 68.13
N HIS A 5 9.58 16.33 66.85
CA HIS A 5 8.48 16.71 65.96
C HIS A 5 7.47 15.57 65.74
N ILE A 6 7.94 14.32 65.67
CA ILE A 6 7.07 13.13 65.62
C ILE A 6 6.28 12.98 66.94
N LYS A 7 6.95 13.10 68.10
CA LYS A 7 6.27 13.13 69.41
C LYS A 7 5.24 14.27 69.53
N ASN A 8 5.47 15.39 68.85
CA ASN A 8 4.56 16.52 68.79
C ASN A 8 3.47 16.39 67.70
N GLY A 9 3.21 15.18 67.21
CA GLY A 9 2.03 14.87 66.39
C GLY A 9 2.21 14.97 64.87
N ILE A 10 3.43 15.11 64.35
CA ILE A 10 3.68 14.95 62.91
C ILE A 10 3.71 13.47 62.55
N ASP A 11 2.91 13.05 61.56
CA ASP A 11 2.92 11.67 61.04
C ASP A 11 4.33 11.30 60.57
N ILE A 12 4.87 10.23 61.17
CA ILE A 12 6.20 9.69 60.89
C ILE A 12 6.36 9.24 59.42
N ASN A 13 5.26 8.88 58.76
CA ASN A 13 5.25 8.45 57.35
C ASN A 13 5.13 9.62 56.36
N THR A 14 5.03 10.86 56.83
CA THR A 14 5.02 12.08 55.99
C THR A 14 6.17 12.04 54.98
N SER A 15 5.82 12.21 53.71
CA SER A 15 6.78 12.21 52.60
C SER A 15 6.71 13.50 51.78
N ASN A 16 7.84 13.85 51.14
CA ASN A 16 7.93 15.00 50.26
C ASN A 16 7.28 14.76 48.89
N GLN A 17 7.32 15.75 48.01
CA GLN A 17 6.71 15.68 46.66
C GLN A 17 7.22 14.51 45.79
N ASN A 18 8.35 13.87 46.13
CA ASN A 18 8.94 12.72 45.45
C ASN A 18 8.70 11.38 46.16
N GLY A 19 7.97 11.38 47.29
CA GLY A 19 7.70 10.20 48.10
C GLY A 19 8.84 9.81 49.06
N LEU A 20 9.84 10.67 49.28
CA LEU A 20 10.86 10.42 50.31
C LEU A 20 10.31 10.84 51.67
N ASN A 21 10.24 9.89 52.60
CA ASN A 21 9.92 10.10 54.02
C ASN A 21 11.20 10.22 54.88
N GLY A 22 11.05 10.32 56.20
CA GLY A 22 12.18 10.40 57.14
C GLY A 22 13.16 9.23 57.03
N LEU A 23 12.67 8.00 56.80
CA LEU A 23 13.53 6.81 56.67
C LEU A 23 14.40 6.90 55.42
N HIS A 24 13.81 7.20 54.25
CA HIS A 24 14.54 7.35 52.99
C HIS A 24 15.69 8.37 53.09
N LEU A 25 15.45 9.52 53.74
CA LEU A 25 16.44 10.57 53.91
C LEU A 25 17.54 10.16 54.90
N ALA A 26 17.17 9.62 56.06
CA ALA A 26 18.14 9.12 57.04
C ALA A 26 18.99 7.97 56.48
N SER A 27 18.41 7.13 55.62
CA SER A 27 19.11 6.02 54.98
C SER A 27 20.08 6.45 53.89
N LYS A 28 19.80 7.52 53.14
CA LYS A 28 20.73 8.08 52.15
C LYS A 28 22.00 8.62 52.80
N GLU A 29 21.85 9.38 53.89
CA GLU A 29 22.95 10.09 54.55
C GLU A 29 23.65 9.23 55.63
N GLY A 30 23.41 7.92 55.68
CA GLY A 30 24.10 7.01 56.61
C GLY A 30 23.74 7.18 58.09
N HIS A 31 22.60 7.81 58.41
CA HIS A 31 22.24 8.22 59.76
C HIS A 31 21.68 7.06 60.61
N VAL A 32 22.48 6.02 60.87
CA VAL A 32 22.08 4.76 61.56
C VAL A 32 21.23 4.99 62.82
N LYS A 33 21.63 5.91 63.71
CA LYS A 33 20.88 6.22 64.94
C LYS A 33 19.50 6.84 64.68
N MET A 34 19.32 7.56 63.57
CA MET A 34 18.03 8.10 63.15
C MET A 34 17.18 7.02 62.47
N VAL A 35 17.79 6.17 61.63
CA VAL A 35 17.12 5.01 61.01
C VAL A 35 16.52 4.13 62.09
N LEU A 36 17.32 3.66 63.06
CA LEU A 36 16.83 2.90 64.21
C LEU A 36 15.81 3.69 65.04
N GLY A 37 16.01 4.98 65.26
CA GLY A 37 15.06 5.83 66.01
C GLY A 37 13.68 5.95 65.35
N LEU A 38 13.62 5.91 64.01
CA LEU A 38 12.37 5.93 63.24
C LEU A 38 11.70 4.55 63.18
N LEU A 39 12.49 3.47 63.07
CA LEU A 39 12.00 2.09 63.07
C LEU A 39 11.37 1.70 64.41
N HIS A 40 12.02 2.02 65.54
CA HIS A 40 11.43 1.86 66.87
C HIS A 40 10.19 2.75 67.10
N ALA A 41 10.05 3.85 66.35
CA ALA A 41 8.90 4.74 66.40
C ALA A 41 7.78 4.36 65.40
N GLY A 42 7.89 3.20 64.72
CA GLY A 42 6.81 2.65 63.88
C GLY A 42 6.69 3.24 62.47
N ILE A 43 7.78 3.76 61.89
CA ILE A 43 7.79 4.12 60.46
C ILE A 43 7.61 2.86 59.59
N VAL A 44 6.85 2.95 58.50
CA VAL A 44 6.64 1.81 57.60
C VAL A 44 7.91 1.53 56.80
N LEU A 45 8.58 0.41 57.11
CA LEU A 45 9.87 -0.02 56.56
C LEU A 45 9.87 -0.09 55.02
N GLU A 46 8.88 -0.78 54.45
CA GLU A 46 8.70 -0.97 53.00
C GLU A 46 7.94 0.18 52.33
N THR A 47 7.98 1.39 52.91
CA THR A 47 7.51 2.58 52.17
C THR A 47 8.37 2.77 50.92
N THR A 48 7.74 3.00 49.77
CA THR A 48 8.42 3.30 48.52
C THR A 48 8.31 4.78 48.13
N THR A 49 9.38 5.34 47.58
CA THR A 49 9.34 6.60 46.81
C THR A 49 8.48 6.48 45.55
N LYS A 50 8.22 7.61 44.86
CA LYS A 50 7.52 7.63 43.55
C LYS A 50 8.20 6.84 42.42
N LYS A 51 9.41 6.31 42.63
CA LYS A 51 10.14 5.43 41.69
C LYS A 51 10.16 3.95 42.14
N GLY A 52 9.40 3.59 43.18
CA GLY A 52 9.41 2.25 43.77
C GLY A 52 10.61 1.95 44.67
N ASN A 53 11.62 2.84 44.76
CA ASN A 53 12.77 2.62 45.65
C ASN A 53 12.32 2.67 47.12
N THR A 54 12.70 1.66 47.91
CA THR A 54 12.54 1.61 49.37
C THR A 54 13.74 2.24 50.08
N ALA A 55 13.71 2.33 51.42
CA ALA A 55 14.86 2.76 52.21
C ALA A 55 16.11 1.89 51.96
N LEU A 56 15.94 0.58 51.77
CA LEU A 56 17.03 -0.37 51.52
C LEU A 56 17.68 -0.14 50.14
N HIS A 57 16.89 0.16 49.11
CA HIS A 57 17.43 0.56 47.79
C HIS A 57 18.33 1.80 47.90
N ILE A 58 17.88 2.82 48.64
CA ILE A 58 18.62 4.07 48.79
C ILE A 58 19.90 3.86 49.61
N ALA A 59 19.84 3.07 50.70
CA ALA A 59 21.03 2.73 51.49
C ALA A 59 22.06 1.92 50.67
N ALA A 60 21.60 0.98 49.85
CA ALA A 60 22.45 0.14 49.03
C ALA A 60 23.12 0.90 47.88
N LEU A 61 22.39 1.80 47.20
CA LEU A 61 22.94 2.70 46.17
C LEU A 61 23.97 3.69 46.76
N ALA A 62 23.74 4.15 47.99
CA ALA A 62 24.61 5.11 48.68
C ALA A 62 25.78 4.47 49.46
N GLY A 63 25.98 3.15 49.35
CA GLY A 63 27.10 2.45 50.02
C GLY A 63 27.00 2.38 51.55
N GLN A 64 25.81 2.61 52.11
CA GLN A 64 25.61 2.79 53.55
C GLN A 64 25.51 1.44 54.29
N GLU A 65 26.59 0.66 54.26
CA GLU A 65 26.75 -0.69 54.85
C GLU A 65 26.00 -0.88 56.17
N ARG A 66 26.25 -0.04 57.17
CA ARG A 66 25.61 -0.14 58.50
C ARG A 66 24.11 0.14 58.47
N VAL A 67 23.63 1.01 57.58
CA VAL A 67 22.19 1.23 57.38
C VAL A 67 21.57 0.03 56.67
N VAL A 68 22.23 -0.54 55.66
CA VAL A 68 21.79 -1.76 54.99
C VAL A 68 21.65 -2.90 56.01
N ALA A 69 22.65 -3.08 56.87
CA ALA A 69 22.62 -4.09 57.93
C ALA A 69 21.43 -3.90 58.90
N GLU A 70 21.23 -2.70 59.45
CA GLU A 70 20.10 -2.47 60.37
C GLU A 70 18.74 -2.62 59.67
N LEU A 71 18.59 -2.18 58.43
CA LEU A 71 17.34 -2.34 57.68
C LEU A 71 17.00 -3.82 57.43
N VAL A 72 17.99 -4.62 57.00
CA VAL A 72 17.81 -6.06 56.77
C VAL A 72 17.54 -6.81 58.08
N ASN A 73 18.25 -6.47 59.16
CA ASN A 73 17.99 -7.00 60.51
C ASN A 73 16.56 -6.67 61.01
N TYR A 74 16.00 -5.52 60.61
CA TYR A 74 14.61 -5.14 60.88
C TYR A 74 13.58 -5.80 59.95
N GLY A 75 14.00 -6.70 59.07
CA GLY A 75 13.14 -7.47 58.17
C GLY A 75 12.94 -6.89 56.77
N ALA A 76 13.78 -5.96 56.32
CA ALA A 76 13.65 -5.37 54.98
C ALA A 76 13.89 -6.41 53.88
N ASN A 77 13.06 -6.38 52.84
CA ASN A 77 13.12 -7.31 51.73
C ASN A 77 14.34 -7.02 50.83
N VAL A 78 15.41 -7.79 51.02
CA VAL A 78 16.64 -7.78 50.20
C VAL A 78 16.40 -8.02 48.70
N ASN A 79 15.25 -8.62 48.36
CA ASN A 79 14.81 -8.95 47.01
C ASN A 79 13.66 -8.06 46.52
N SER A 80 13.37 -6.95 47.22
CA SER A 80 12.47 -5.93 46.72
C SER A 80 12.98 -5.37 45.38
N GLN A 81 12.06 -5.01 44.49
CA GLN A 81 12.37 -4.40 43.21
C GLN A 81 11.67 -3.04 43.10
N SER A 82 12.43 -2.03 42.69
CA SER A 82 11.92 -0.72 42.31
C SER A 82 11.02 -0.79 41.07
N GLN A 83 10.42 0.34 40.68
CA GLN A 83 9.50 0.41 39.53
C GLN A 83 10.14 -0.07 38.21
N LYS A 84 11.48 0.01 38.07
CA LYS A 84 12.23 -0.48 36.90
C LYS A 84 12.88 -1.86 37.09
N GLY A 85 12.48 -2.60 38.11
CA GLY A 85 13.06 -3.92 38.42
C GLY A 85 14.44 -3.89 39.08
N PHE A 86 15.10 -2.73 39.25
CA PHE A 86 16.35 -2.67 40.03
C PHE A 86 16.11 -3.14 41.46
N SER A 87 16.96 -4.02 41.98
CA SER A 87 16.98 -4.47 43.38
C SER A 87 18.09 -3.76 44.19
N PRO A 88 18.10 -3.86 45.53
CA PRO A 88 19.22 -3.36 46.35
C PRO A 88 20.58 -3.95 45.94
N LEU A 89 20.62 -5.23 45.58
CA LEU A 89 21.84 -5.89 45.10
C LEU A 89 22.30 -5.35 43.74
N TYR A 90 21.38 -5.03 42.83
CA TYR A 90 21.71 -4.35 41.57
C TYR A 90 22.32 -2.97 41.83
N MET A 91 21.71 -2.18 42.71
CA MET A 91 22.17 -0.83 43.03
C MET A 91 23.55 -0.82 43.71
N ALA A 92 23.79 -1.72 44.66
CA ALA A 92 25.12 -1.87 45.27
C ALA A 92 26.18 -2.35 44.26
N ALA A 93 25.80 -3.23 43.33
CA ALA A 93 26.69 -3.74 42.30
C ALA A 93 27.00 -2.71 41.18
N GLN A 94 26.09 -1.79 40.89
CA GLN A 94 26.32 -0.68 39.94
C GLN A 94 27.34 0.34 40.45
N GLU A 95 27.33 0.62 41.75
CA GLU A 95 28.12 1.70 42.38
C GLU A 95 29.40 1.18 43.09
N ASN A 96 29.80 -0.08 42.83
CA ASN A 96 31.00 -0.74 43.37
C ASN A 96 31.04 -0.94 44.90
N HIS A 97 29.88 -1.00 45.57
CA HIS A 97 29.80 -1.13 47.04
C HIS A 97 30.03 -2.57 47.49
N LEU A 98 31.28 -3.05 47.41
CA LEU A 98 31.66 -4.45 47.59
C LEU A 98 31.13 -5.08 48.89
N ASP A 99 31.27 -4.41 50.03
CA ASP A 99 30.83 -4.93 51.33
C ASP A 99 29.30 -4.96 51.46
N VAL A 100 28.60 -4.02 50.82
CA VAL A 100 27.13 -4.04 50.70
C VAL A 100 26.67 -5.20 49.82
N VAL A 101 27.32 -5.41 48.67
CA VAL A 101 27.06 -6.57 47.78
C VAL A 101 27.27 -7.87 48.56
N LYS A 102 28.38 -8.00 49.28
CA LYS A 102 28.70 -9.16 50.11
C LYS A 102 27.62 -9.41 51.18
N PHE A 103 27.29 -8.40 51.98
CA PHE A 103 26.30 -8.53 53.04
C PHE A 103 24.91 -8.90 52.49
N LEU A 104 24.50 -8.31 51.36
CA LEU A 104 23.24 -8.67 50.70
C LEU A 104 23.24 -10.13 50.19
N LEU A 105 24.34 -10.61 49.61
CA LEU A 105 24.48 -12.02 49.20
C LEU A 105 24.46 -12.99 50.38
N GLU A 106 25.14 -12.65 51.48
CA GLU A 106 25.12 -13.41 52.75
C GLU A 106 23.72 -13.49 53.35
N ASN A 107 22.88 -12.47 53.14
CA ASN A 107 21.48 -12.41 53.56
C ASN A 107 20.46 -12.83 52.48
N GLY A 108 20.89 -13.56 51.44
CA GLY A 108 19.97 -14.21 50.49
C GLY A 108 19.44 -13.32 49.35
N ALA A 109 20.14 -12.24 48.99
CA ALA A 109 19.80 -11.46 47.81
C ALA A 109 20.03 -12.27 46.52
N ASN A 110 19.03 -12.29 45.64
CA ASN A 110 18.97 -13.12 44.45
C ASN A 110 19.64 -12.45 43.25
N GLN A 111 20.82 -12.97 42.89
CA GLN A 111 21.59 -12.56 41.71
C GLN A 111 20.87 -12.71 40.36
N SER A 112 19.81 -13.51 40.30
CA SER A 112 19.09 -13.79 39.05
C SER A 112 17.94 -12.83 38.74
N LEU A 113 17.61 -11.89 39.65
CA LEU A 113 16.60 -10.86 39.40
C LEU A 113 17.08 -9.89 38.31
N PRO A 114 16.36 -9.78 37.17
CA PRO A 114 16.64 -8.77 36.16
C PRO A 114 15.87 -7.47 36.45
N THR A 115 16.32 -6.38 35.84
CA THR A 115 15.50 -5.19 35.62
C THR A 115 14.37 -5.47 34.61
N GLU A 116 13.45 -4.52 34.40
CA GLU A 116 12.49 -4.57 33.26
C GLU A 116 13.20 -4.85 31.92
N ASP A 117 14.43 -4.37 31.84
CA ASP A 117 15.30 -4.34 30.67
C ASP A 117 16.10 -5.64 30.47
N GLY A 118 16.07 -6.57 31.43
CA GLY A 118 16.82 -7.83 31.42
C GLY A 118 18.22 -7.80 32.06
N PHE A 119 18.69 -6.66 32.58
CA PHE A 119 20.02 -6.54 33.20
C PHE A 119 20.03 -7.06 34.64
N THR A 120 21.09 -7.78 35.03
CA THR A 120 21.29 -8.34 36.37
C THR A 120 22.42 -7.61 37.13
N PRO A 121 22.57 -7.82 38.46
CA PRO A 121 23.69 -7.25 39.23
C PRO A 121 25.07 -7.56 38.64
N LEU A 122 25.26 -8.77 38.09
CA LEU A 122 26.51 -9.14 37.41
C LEU A 122 26.70 -8.41 36.08
N ALA A 123 25.63 -8.19 35.31
CA ALA A 123 25.70 -7.49 34.04
C ALA A 123 26.06 -6.01 34.22
N VAL A 124 25.46 -5.32 35.21
CA VAL A 124 25.78 -3.92 35.49
C VAL A 124 27.18 -3.75 36.09
N ALA A 125 27.62 -4.64 36.99
CA ALA A 125 28.99 -4.61 37.51
C ALA A 125 30.04 -4.79 36.38
N LEU A 126 29.75 -5.66 35.40
CA LEU A 126 30.58 -5.83 34.21
C LEU A 126 30.55 -4.63 33.26
N GLN A 127 29.40 -3.98 33.09
CA GLN A 127 29.26 -2.78 32.27
C GLN A 127 30.07 -1.59 32.85
N GLN A 128 30.15 -1.49 34.17
CA GLN A 128 30.88 -0.43 34.88
C GLN A 128 32.37 -0.78 35.15
N GLY A 129 32.79 -2.02 34.92
CA GLY A 129 34.19 -2.46 35.12
C GLY A 129 34.58 -2.80 36.56
N HIS A 130 33.61 -3.12 37.43
CA HIS A 130 33.82 -3.31 38.88
C HIS A 130 34.40 -4.70 39.21
N GLU A 131 35.67 -4.93 38.86
CA GLU A 131 36.36 -6.23 38.91
C GLU A 131 36.10 -7.04 40.20
N ASN A 132 36.17 -6.39 41.38
CA ASN A 132 35.99 -7.06 42.67
C ASN A 132 34.54 -7.52 42.91
N VAL A 133 33.56 -6.70 42.54
CA VAL A 133 32.13 -7.03 42.63
C VAL A 133 31.78 -8.14 41.63
N VAL A 134 32.33 -8.07 40.41
CA VAL A 134 32.19 -9.11 39.38
C VAL A 134 32.75 -10.45 39.88
N ALA A 135 33.96 -10.47 40.44
CA ALA A 135 34.57 -11.67 41.01
C ALA A 135 33.75 -12.24 42.17
N LEU A 136 33.26 -11.40 43.08
CA LEU A 136 32.42 -11.81 44.21
C LEU A 136 31.11 -12.45 43.73
N LEU A 137 30.38 -11.81 42.82
CA LEU A 137 29.11 -12.31 42.26
C LEU A 137 29.27 -13.66 41.55
N ILE A 138 30.32 -13.81 40.73
CA ILE A 138 30.60 -15.09 40.04
C ILE A 138 30.92 -16.19 41.07
N ASN A 139 31.79 -15.92 42.05
CA ASN A 139 32.16 -16.86 43.09
C ASN A 139 30.97 -17.27 43.98
N TYR A 140 30.00 -16.38 44.21
CA TYR A 140 28.77 -16.67 44.96
C TYR A 140 27.74 -17.53 44.18
N GLY A 141 28.06 -17.98 42.96
CA GLY A 141 27.39 -19.11 42.32
C GLY A 141 26.22 -18.77 41.39
N THR A 142 26.44 -17.94 40.37
CA THR A 142 25.46 -17.67 39.30
C THR A 142 25.16 -18.91 38.43
N LYS A 143 24.21 -19.76 38.86
CA LYS A 143 23.79 -20.97 38.14
C LYS A 143 22.63 -20.70 37.16
N GLY A 144 22.95 -20.60 35.87
CA GLY A 144 21.98 -20.58 34.76
C GLY A 144 21.54 -19.17 34.30
N LYS A 145 21.19 -19.05 33.01
CA LYS A 145 20.77 -17.86 32.21
C LYS A 145 21.64 -16.58 32.31
N VAL A 146 21.96 -16.10 33.50
CA VAL A 146 22.66 -14.83 33.79
C VAL A 146 24.06 -14.74 33.18
N ARG A 147 24.71 -15.87 32.90
CA ARG A 147 26.05 -15.91 32.26
C ARG A 147 26.03 -15.48 30.79
N LEU A 148 24.88 -15.59 30.10
CA LEU A 148 24.77 -15.30 28.68
C LEU A 148 25.07 -13.83 28.36
N PRO A 149 24.46 -12.80 29.02
CA PRO A 149 24.89 -11.42 28.84
C PRO A 149 26.34 -11.15 29.30
N ALA A 150 26.76 -11.78 30.41
CA ALA A 150 28.04 -11.49 31.05
C ALA A 150 29.25 -11.72 30.12
N LEU A 151 29.30 -12.85 29.40
CA LEU A 151 30.42 -13.14 28.50
C LEU A 151 30.42 -12.24 27.25
N HIS A 152 29.25 -11.78 26.79
CA HIS A 152 29.13 -10.80 25.71
C HIS A 152 29.64 -9.40 26.13
N ILE A 153 29.39 -8.98 27.38
CA ILE A 153 29.91 -7.71 27.92
C ILE A 153 31.43 -7.80 28.12
N ALA A 154 31.94 -8.89 28.68
CA ALA A 154 33.39 -9.11 28.77
C ALA A 154 34.07 -9.08 27.38
N ALA A 155 33.45 -9.70 26.37
CA ALA A 155 33.93 -9.65 24.99
C ALA A 155 33.80 -8.28 24.30
N ARG A 156 32.89 -7.41 24.76
CA ARG A 156 32.76 -6.01 24.33
C ARG A 156 33.83 -5.10 24.95
N ASN A 157 34.29 -5.42 26.15
CA ASN A 157 35.20 -4.60 26.95
C ASN A 157 36.68 -5.08 26.94
N ASP A 158 37.00 -6.10 26.13
CA ASP A 158 38.29 -6.84 26.11
C ASP A 158 38.71 -7.44 27.47
N ASP A 159 37.75 -7.66 28.38
CA ASP A 159 38.00 -8.20 29.71
C ASP A 159 38.31 -9.70 29.66
N THR A 160 39.57 -9.99 29.39
CA THR A 160 40.14 -11.34 29.42
C THR A 160 40.05 -12.00 30.79
N ARG A 161 40.04 -11.25 31.89
CA ARG A 161 40.01 -11.84 33.24
C ARG A 161 38.63 -12.38 33.56
N THR A 162 37.58 -11.57 33.41
CA THR A 162 36.21 -12.05 33.64
C THR A 162 35.82 -13.08 32.60
N ALA A 163 36.18 -12.91 31.32
CA ALA A 163 35.95 -13.94 30.31
C ALA A 163 36.63 -15.27 30.69
N ALA A 164 37.85 -15.25 31.24
CA ALA A 164 38.56 -16.46 31.66
C ALA A 164 37.86 -17.17 32.83
N VAL A 165 37.34 -16.42 33.81
CA VAL A 165 36.63 -16.93 35.00
C VAL A 165 35.21 -17.41 34.67
N LEU A 166 34.48 -16.70 33.80
CA LEU A 166 33.21 -17.16 33.26
C LEU A 166 33.41 -18.50 32.51
N LEU A 167 34.44 -18.60 31.67
CA LEU A 167 34.76 -19.81 30.89
C LEU A 167 35.41 -20.94 31.72
N GLN A 168 35.80 -20.70 32.97
CA GLN A 168 36.11 -21.78 33.93
C GLN A 168 34.84 -22.39 34.54
N ASN A 169 33.77 -21.61 34.62
CA ASN A 169 32.53 -21.97 35.28
C ASN A 169 31.45 -22.50 34.31
N ASP A 170 31.49 -22.05 33.05
CA ASP A 170 30.69 -22.55 31.93
C ASP A 170 31.62 -22.66 30.70
N PRO A 171 32.02 -23.86 30.27
CA PRO A 171 33.06 -24.02 29.27
C PRO A 171 32.60 -23.72 27.83
N ASN A 172 31.37 -23.27 27.59
CA ASN A 172 30.87 -22.93 26.27
C ASN A 172 31.15 -21.45 25.89
N PRO A 173 32.05 -21.16 24.93
CA PRO A 173 32.29 -19.79 24.46
C PRO A 173 31.33 -19.33 23.35
N ASP A 174 30.60 -20.24 22.69
CA ASP A 174 29.64 -19.93 21.61
C ASP A 174 28.20 -19.78 22.13
N VAL A 175 28.07 -19.21 23.33
CA VAL A 175 26.80 -18.68 23.83
C VAL A 175 26.25 -17.62 22.88
N LEU A 176 24.93 -17.47 22.78
CA LEU A 176 24.29 -16.54 21.85
C LEU A 176 23.64 -15.35 22.56
N SER A 177 23.79 -14.17 21.97
CA SER A 177 22.94 -13.02 22.25
C SER A 177 21.52 -13.27 21.73
N LYS A 178 20.58 -12.40 22.11
CA LYS A 178 19.20 -12.40 21.58
C LYS A 178 19.18 -12.12 20.05
N THR A 179 20.05 -11.21 19.60
CA THR A 179 20.39 -11.01 18.17
C THR A 179 21.12 -12.19 17.50
N GLY A 180 21.49 -13.23 18.24
CA GLY A 180 22.06 -14.48 17.76
C GLY A 180 23.57 -14.49 17.54
N PHE A 181 24.30 -13.43 17.90
CA PHE A 181 25.75 -13.35 17.79
C PHE A 181 26.45 -14.07 18.96
N THR A 182 27.67 -14.56 18.77
CA THR A 182 28.53 -15.10 19.86
C THR A 182 29.44 -14.00 20.44
N PRO A 183 30.06 -14.19 21.62
CA PRO A 183 31.10 -13.30 22.14
C PRO A 183 32.23 -13.03 21.14
N LEU A 184 32.60 -14.02 20.31
CA LEU A 184 33.63 -13.84 19.28
C LEU A 184 33.19 -12.89 18.15
N HIS A 185 31.89 -12.83 17.82
CA HIS A 185 31.35 -11.83 16.89
C HIS A 185 31.42 -10.42 17.47
N ILE A 186 31.19 -10.26 18.77
CA ILE A 186 31.29 -8.98 19.47
C ILE A 186 32.76 -8.55 19.55
N ALA A 187 33.66 -9.42 19.98
CA ALA A 187 35.09 -9.12 19.99
C ALA A 187 35.58 -8.72 18.58
N ALA A 188 35.11 -9.44 17.54
CA ALA A 188 35.43 -9.13 16.15
C ALA A 188 34.86 -7.79 15.65
N HIS A 189 33.77 -7.28 16.23
CA HIS A 189 33.22 -5.96 15.93
C HIS A 189 34.09 -4.81 16.47
N TYR A 190 34.65 -4.98 17.67
CA TYR A 190 35.39 -3.93 18.38
C TYR A 190 36.93 -4.02 18.22
N GLU A 191 37.45 -5.04 17.53
CA GLU A 191 38.89 -5.37 17.42
C GLU A 191 39.53 -5.74 18.78
N ASN A 192 38.74 -6.35 19.67
CA ASN A 192 39.17 -6.82 20.98
C ASN A 192 39.99 -8.12 20.85
N LEU A 193 41.27 -7.98 20.47
CA LEU A 193 42.16 -9.09 20.14
C LEU A 193 42.40 -10.02 21.33
N SER A 194 42.51 -9.48 22.55
CA SER A 194 42.91 -10.23 23.75
C SER A 194 41.83 -11.24 24.15
N VAL A 195 40.57 -10.79 24.18
CA VAL A 195 39.41 -11.63 24.51
C VAL A 195 39.04 -12.54 23.34
N ALA A 196 39.21 -12.12 22.09
CA ALA A 196 39.05 -13.01 20.93
C ALA A 196 40.08 -14.17 20.96
N GLN A 197 41.34 -13.87 21.25
CA GLN A 197 42.42 -14.84 21.43
C GLN A 197 42.11 -15.82 22.57
N LEU A 198 41.54 -15.34 23.68
CA LEU A 198 41.09 -16.19 24.79
C LEU A 198 39.91 -17.08 24.39
N LEU A 199 38.86 -16.51 23.76
CA LEU A 199 37.67 -17.24 23.32
C LEU A 199 38.04 -18.39 22.38
N ILE A 200 38.88 -18.13 21.38
CA ILE A 200 39.36 -19.15 20.43
C ILE A 200 40.17 -20.23 21.17
N ASN A 201 41.06 -19.85 22.10
CA ASN A 201 41.79 -20.81 22.94
C ASN A 201 40.91 -21.62 23.90
N ARG A 202 39.66 -21.20 24.13
CA ARG A 202 38.64 -21.92 24.91
C ARG A 202 37.62 -22.65 24.02
N GLY A 203 37.88 -22.73 22.71
CA GLY A 203 37.09 -23.53 21.77
C GLY A 203 36.03 -22.79 20.96
N ALA A 204 36.05 -21.44 20.93
CA ALA A 204 35.09 -20.67 20.14
C ALA A 204 35.21 -20.98 18.65
N ASN A 205 34.09 -21.31 18.02
CA ASN A 205 34.03 -21.61 16.61
C ASN A 205 34.23 -20.32 15.79
N VAL A 206 35.45 -20.17 15.27
CA VAL A 206 35.89 -19.09 14.38
C VAL A 206 34.96 -18.90 13.16
N ASN A 207 34.28 -19.98 12.74
CA ASN A 207 33.34 -20.01 11.63
C ASN A 207 31.87 -20.10 12.08
N PHE A 208 31.53 -19.78 13.33
CA PHE A 208 30.15 -19.83 13.80
C PHE A 208 29.27 -18.91 12.95
N THR A 209 28.17 -19.45 12.43
CA THR A 209 27.18 -18.68 11.67
C THR A 209 25.87 -18.54 12.45
N PRO A 210 25.42 -17.32 12.77
CA PRO A 210 24.07 -17.07 13.27
C PRO A 210 23.04 -17.29 12.15
N LYS A 211 21.76 -17.07 12.44
CA LYS A 211 20.62 -17.26 11.51
C LYS A 211 20.78 -16.65 10.11
N ASN A 212 21.72 -15.72 9.86
CA ASN A 212 21.94 -15.06 8.57
C ASN A 212 23.27 -15.42 7.85
N GLY A 213 24.09 -16.35 8.37
CA GLY A 213 25.35 -16.75 7.74
C GLY A 213 26.52 -15.79 7.91
N ILE A 214 26.42 -14.82 8.83
CA ILE A 214 27.43 -13.79 9.06
C ILE A 214 28.47 -14.31 10.07
N THR A 215 29.65 -14.73 9.62
CA THR A 215 30.74 -15.16 10.52
C THR A 215 31.46 -13.96 11.19
N PRO A 216 32.27 -14.16 12.25
CA PRO A 216 33.11 -13.12 12.84
C PRO A 216 34.04 -12.43 11.80
N LEU A 217 34.53 -13.19 10.81
CA LEU A 217 35.38 -12.68 9.74
C LEU A 217 34.65 -11.65 8.84
N HIS A 218 33.34 -11.83 8.59
CA HIS A 218 32.52 -10.84 7.89
C HIS A 218 32.40 -9.54 8.69
N ILE A 219 32.24 -9.64 10.01
CA ILE A 219 32.13 -8.47 10.88
C ILE A 219 33.45 -7.69 10.89
N ALA A 220 34.58 -8.35 11.16
CA ALA A 220 35.90 -7.72 11.13
C ALA A 220 36.18 -7.05 9.76
N SER A 221 35.85 -7.74 8.67
CA SER A 221 36.00 -7.23 7.30
C SER A 221 35.05 -6.08 6.95
N ARG A 222 33.84 -6.03 7.54
CA ARG A 222 32.92 -4.88 7.42
C ARG A 222 33.41 -3.67 8.21
N ARG A 223 34.05 -3.90 9.37
CA ARG A 223 34.46 -2.85 10.31
C ARG A 223 35.79 -2.15 9.99
N GLY A 224 36.71 -2.83 9.30
CA GLY A 224 38.06 -2.32 9.04
C GLY A 224 39.13 -2.89 9.99
N ASN A 225 38.74 -3.88 10.79
CA ASN A 225 39.52 -4.45 11.89
C ASN A 225 40.58 -5.43 11.33
N ALA A 226 41.64 -4.90 10.74
CA ALA A 226 42.61 -5.66 9.96
C ALA A 226 43.48 -6.62 10.80
N MET A 227 43.71 -6.35 12.08
CA MET A 227 44.41 -7.27 12.97
C MET A 227 43.49 -8.40 13.42
N MET A 228 42.20 -8.11 13.61
CA MET A 228 41.19 -9.13 13.86
C MET A 228 40.99 -10.05 12.66
N VAL A 229 40.94 -9.51 11.43
CA VAL A 229 40.87 -10.33 10.21
C VAL A 229 42.06 -11.30 10.14
N ARG A 230 43.28 -10.83 10.42
CA ARG A 230 44.47 -11.69 10.49
C ARG A 230 44.32 -12.76 11.57
N LEU A 231 43.99 -12.39 12.81
CA LEU A 231 43.81 -13.31 13.93
C LEU A 231 42.77 -14.41 13.64
N LEU A 232 41.69 -14.09 12.92
CA LEU A 232 40.66 -15.06 12.55
C LEU A 232 41.16 -16.01 11.44
N LEU A 233 41.83 -15.49 10.40
CA LEU A 233 42.39 -16.31 9.31
C LEU A 233 43.51 -17.23 9.81
N ASP A 234 44.41 -16.74 10.66
CA ASP A 234 45.46 -17.51 11.36
C ASP A 234 44.89 -18.63 12.27
N ARG A 235 43.56 -18.68 12.44
CA ARG A 235 42.80 -19.68 13.23
C ARG A 235 41.77 -20.44 12.40
N GLY A 236 41.92 -20.45 11.07
CA GLY A 236 41.10 -21.26 10.17
C GLY A 236 39.73 -20.65 9.88
N ALA A 237 39.58 -19.32 9.93
CA ALA A 237 38.40 -18.67 9.37
C ALA A 237 38.30 -18.95 7.85
N GLN A 238 37.11 -19.36 7.41
CA GLN A 238 36.81 -19.60 6.00
C GLN A 238 36.79 -18.26 5.25
N ILE A 239 37.85 -18.03 4.46
CA ILE A 239 38.10 -16.78 3.74
C ILE A 239 37.04 -16.44 2.69
N ASP A 240 36.37 -17.48 2.19
CA ASP A 240 35.32 -17.49 1.18
C ASP A 240 33.92 -17.79 1.75
N ALA A 241 33.77 -17.84 3.08
CA ALA A 241 32.48 -18.05 3.75
C ALA A 241 31.40 -17.13 3.19
N MET A 242 30.16 -17.63 3.07
CA MET A 242 29.06 -16.90 2.44
C MET A 242 27.89 -16.65 3.41
N THR A 243 27.36 -15.43 3.38
CA THR A 243 26.06 -15.10 4.03
C THR A 243 24.88 -15.64 3.22
N LYS A 244 23.65 -15.50 3.75
CA LYS A 244 22.38 -15.86 3.04
C LYS A 244 22.15 -15.21 1.66
N ASP A 245 22.86 -14.13 1.36
CA ASP A 245 22.83 -13.44 0.07
C ASP A 245 24.15 -13.59 -0.72
N GLU A 246 24.96 -14.56 -0.31
CA GLU A 246 26.25 -14.96 -0.92
C GLU A 246 27.30 -13.83 -0.92
N LEU A 247 27.22 -12.91 0.06
CA LEU A 247 28.35 -12.00 0.34
C LEU A 247 29.45 -12.80 1.04
N THR A 248 30.70 -12.54 0.64
CA THR A 248 31.92 -13.03 1.30
C THR A 248 32.61 -11.92 2.11
N PRO A 249 33.60 -12.21 2.97
CA PRO A 249 34.37 -11.18 3.69
C PRO A 249 34.98 -10.11 2.76
N LEU A 250 35.42 -10.51 1.56
CA LEU A 250 35.95 -9.60 0.55
C LEU A 250 34.90 -8.62 0.01
N HIS A 251 33.64 -9.06 -0.15
CA HIS A 251 32.52 -8.16 -0.47
C HIS A 251 32.27 -7.15 0.66
N CYS A 252 32.38 -7.58 1.92
CA CYS A 252 32.24 -6.69 3.08
C CYS A 252 33.35 -5.65 3.15
N ALA A 253 34.61 -6.03 2.92
CA ALA A 253 35.74 -5.11 2.85
C ALA A 253 35.59 -4.09 1.72
N ALA A 254 35.29 -4.58 0.50
CA ALA A 254 35.10 -3.74 -0.68
C ALA A 254 33.92 -2.76 -0.56
N ARG A 255 32.80 -3.17 0.06
CA ARG A 255 31.62 -2.31 0.26
C ARG A 255 31.84 -1.16 1.26
N ASN A 256 32.82 -1.27 2.15
CA ASN A 256 33.04 -0.31 3.24
C ASN A 256 34.40 0.44 3.16
N GLY A 257 35.17 0.24 2.09
CA GLY A 257 36.39 1.03 1.81
C GLY A 257 37.70 0.47 2.35
N HIS A 258 37.70 -0.77 2.85
CA HIS A 258 38.81 -1.32 3.65
C HIS A 258 39.94 -1.93 2.79
N VAL A 259 40.70 -1.09 2.08
CA VAL A 259 41.80 -1.50 1.19
C VAL A 259 42.76 -2.49 1.86
N ARG A 260 43.24 -2.20 3.08
CA ARG A 260 44.15 -3.09 3.84
C ARG A 260 43.61 -4.50 4.11
N ILE A 261 42.28 -4.68 4.08
CA ILE A 261 41.62 -5.97 4.24
C ILE A 261 41.41 -6.64 2.87
N ILE A 262 41.18 -5.86 1.81
CA ILE A 262 41.22 -6.38 0.43
C ILE A 262 42.60 -7.00 0.15
N ASP A 263 43.69 -6.31 0.48
CA ASP A 263 45.06 -6.82 0.36
C ASP A 263 45.22 -8.15 1.12
N LEU A 264 44.98 -8.13 2.44
CA LEU A 264 45.13 -9.30 3.31
C LEU A 264 44.29 -10.50 2.87
N LEU A 265 43.07 -10.28 2.35
CA LEU A 265 42.23 -11.35 1.85
C LEU A 265 42.74 -11.89 0.51
N LEU A 266 43.20 -11.04 -0.41
CA LEU A 266 43.68 -11.46 -1.73
C LEU A 266 45.06 -12.12 -1.68
N ASP A 267 45.97 -11.63 -0.84
CA ASP A 267 47.26 -12.29 -0.54
C ASP A 267 47.07 -13.72 0.00
N LEU A 268 45.97 -13.96 0.73
CA LEU A 268 45.58 -15.25 1.28
C LEU A 268 44.61 -16.04 0.38
N GLY A 269 44.44 -15.62 -0.88
CA GLY A 269 43.72 -16.40 -1.91
C GLY A 269 42.20 -16.24 -1.93
N ALA A 270 41.64 -15.17 -1.35
CA ALA A 270 40.20 -14.92 -1.41
C ALA A 270 39.69 -14.82 -2.86
N PRO A 271 38.53 -15.40 -3.19
CA PRO A 271 38.02 -15.43 -4.56
C PRO A 271 37.59 -14.03 -5.04
N ILE A 272 38.45 -13.36 -5.81
CA ILE A 272 38.26 -11.97 -6.24
C ILE A 272 37.03 -11.76 -7.14
N GLN A 273 36.65 -12.76 -7.93
CA GLN A 273 35.45 -12.77 -8.79
C GLN A 273 34.25 -13.49 -8.13
N ALA A 274 34.27 -13.72 -6.81
CA ALA A 274 33.12 -14.28 -6.09
C ALA A 274 31.85 -13.48 -6.36
N LYS A 275 30.71 -14.16 -6.35
CA LYS A 275 29.41 -13.58 -6.72
C LYS A 275 28.44 -13.71 -5.56
N THR A 276 27.82 -12.59 -5.20
CA THR A 276 26.55 -12.59 -4.48
C THR A 276 25.43 -13.22 -5.32
N LYS A 277 24.31 -13.53 -4.66
CA LYS A 277 23.06 -14.08 -5.20
C LYS A 277 22.43 -13.35 -6.38
N ASN A 278 22.87 -12.12 -6.62
CA ASN A 278 22.42 -11.26 -7.71
C ASN A 278 23.52 -11.01 -8.76
N GLY A 279 24.68 -11.67 -8.64
CA GLY A 279 25.84 -11.57 -9.51
C GLY A 279 26.77 -10.37 -9.22
N LEU A 280 26.56 -9.58 -8.16
CA LEU A 280 27.53 -8.54 -7.79
C LEU A 280 28.77 -9.21 -7.20
N SER A 281 29.94 -8.74 -7.64
CA SER A 281 31.27 -9.10 -7.15
C SER A 281 31.89 -7.97 -6.29
N PRO A 282 33.06 -8.16 -5.66
CA PRO A 282 33.72 -7.13 -4.86
C PRO A 282 33.94 -5.80 -5.59
N ILE A 283 34.27 -5.80 -6.88
CA ILE A 283 34.45 -4.55 -7.66
C ILE A 283 33.13 -3.78 -7.85
N HIS A 284 31.99 -4.48 -7.92
CA HIS A 284 30.66 -3.86 -7.89
C HIS A 284 30.37 -3.22 -6.53
N MET A 285 30.77 -3.87 -5.43
CA MET A 285 30.59 -3.36 -4.07
C MET A 285 31.42 -2.09 -3.81
N ALA A 286 32.69 -2.08 -4.25
CA ALA A 286 33.54 -0.90 -4.15
C ALA A 286 33.02 0.27 -5.02
N ALA A 287 32.51 -0.02 -6.22
CA ALA A 287 31.85 0.98 -7.06
C ALA A 287 30.56 1.53 -6.42
N GLN A 288 29.79 0.68 -5.73
CA GLN A 288 28.57 1.07 -5.00
C GLN A 288 28.85 2.06 -3.86
N GLY A 289 30.05 2.04 -3.26
CA GLY A 289 30.46 2.92 -2.15
C GLY A 289 31.31 4.16 -2.51
N ASP A 290 31.58 4.42 -3.80
CA ASP A 290 32.57 5.44 -4.27
C ASP A 290 34.00 5.18 -3.76
N HIS A 291 34.31 3.93 -3.36
CA HIS A 291 35.61 3.51 -2.82
C HIS A 291 36.65 3.32 -3.93
N MET A 292 37.08 4.43 -4.53
CA MET A 292 37.97 4.47 -5.70
C MET A 292 39.24 3.65 -5.52
N ASP A 293 39.83 3.66 -4.33
CA ASP A 293 41.12 3.01 -4.10
C ASP A 293 40.96 1.49 -3.86
N CYS A 294 39.81 1.05 -3.33
CA CYS A 294 39.41 -0.36 -3.37
C CYS A 294 39.26 -0.86 -4.82
N VAL A 295 38.69 -0.05 -5.72
CA VAL A 295 38.60 -0.39 -7.16
C VAL A 295 39.99 -0.42 -7.81
N ARG A 296 40.89 0.51 -7.48
CA ARG A 296 42.30 0.44 -7.96
C ARG A 296 42.97 -0.85 -7.51
N GLN A 297 42.80 -1.22 -6.24
CA GLN A 297 43.43 -2.40 -5.66
C GLN A 297 42.88 -3.69 -6.26
N LEU A 298 41.56 -3.83 -6.38
CA LEU A 298 40.92 -4.98 -7.05
C LEU A 298 41.40 -5.13 -8.50
N LEU A 299 41.54 -4.02 -9.24
CA LEU A 299 42.10 -4.02 -10.60
C LEU A 299 43.60 -4.37 -10.64
N GLN A 300 44.36 -4.12 -9.57
CA GLN A 300 45.77 -4.51 -9.45
C GLN A 300 45.93 -6.03 -9.18
N TYR A 301 44.98 -6.65 -8.50
CA TYR A 301 44.84 -8.11 -8.41
C TYR A 301 44.03 -8.72 -9.58
N ASN A 302 43.99 -8.04 -10.73
CA ASN A 302 43.37 -8.49 -11.99
C ASN A 302 41.85 -8.77 -11.95
N ALA A 303 41.07 -8.09 -11.09
CA ALA A 303 39.60 -8.11 -11.21
C ALA A 303 39.12 -7.58 -12.57
N GLU A 304 38.07 -8.17 -13.15
CA GLU A 304 37.56 -7.75 -14.46
C GLU A 304 36.79 -6.42 -14.34
N ILE A 305 37.24 -5.39 -15.07
CA ILE A 305 36.67 -4.04 -14.96
C ILE A 305 35.22 -3.91 -15.49
N ASP A 306 34.88 -4.72 -16.49
CA ASP A 306 33.53 -4.87 -17.04
C ASP A 306 32.89 -6.20 -16.62
N ASP A 307 33.27 -6.75 -15.46
CA ASP A 307 32.56 -7.87 -14.83
C ASP A 307 31.04 -7.60 -14.77
N ILE A 308 30.22 -8.65 -14.84
CA ILE A 308 28.75 -8.53 -14.94
C ILE A 308 27.98 -9.20 -13.81
N THR A 309 26.85 -8.57 -13.44
CA THR A 309 25.78 -9.16 -12.61
C THR A 309 24.83 -10.04 -13.43
N LEU A 310 23.86 -10.68 -12.77
CA LEU A 310 22.79 -11.43 -13.46
C LEU A 310 21.89 -10.52 -14.35
N ASP A 311 21.79 -9.23 -14.02
CA ASP A 311 21.15 -8.20 -14.85
C ASP A 311 22.09 -7.64 -15.95
N HIS A 312 23.26 -8.26 -16.15
CA HIS A 312 24.37 -7.80 -17.00
C HIS A 312 24.89 -6.37 -16.68
N LEU A 313 24.70 -5.91 -15.44
CA LEU A 313 25.22 -4.61 -14.99
C LEU A 313 26.72 -4.74 -14.76
N THR A 314 27.49 -3.74 -15.17
CA THR A 314 28.93 -3.62 -14.84
C THR A 314 29.17 -2.64 -13.68
N PRO A 315 30.37 -2.57 -13.06
CA PRO A 315 30.68 -1.57 -12.03
C PRO A 315 30.39 -0.13 -12.48
N LEU A 316 30.55 0.18 -13.77
CA LEU A 316 30.23 1.50 -14.33
C LEU A 316 28.72 1.78 -14.36
N HIS A 317 27.87 0.76 -14.56
CA HIS A 317 26.41 0.89 -14.41
C HIS A 317 26.02 1.17 -12.95
N VAL A 318 26.70 0.56 -11.99
CA VAL A 318 26.48 0.79 -10.55
C VAL A 318 26.90 2.21 -10.16
N ALA A 319 28.09 2.65 -10.57
CA ALA A 319 28.57 4.02 -10.33
C ALA A 319 27.61 5.07 -10.96
N ALA A 320 27.15 4.83 -12.19
CA ALA A 320 26.16 5.68 -12.86
C ALA A 320 24.77 5.66 -12.20
N HIS A 321 24.39 4.58 -11.50
CA HIS A 321 23.15 4.51 -10.72
C HIS A 321 23.22 5.29 -9.40
N CYS A 322 24.36 5.20 -8.70
CA CYS A 322 24.59 5.93 -7.45
C CYS A 322 24.89 7.42 -7.70
N GLY A 323 25.32 7.79 -8.91
CA GLY A 323 25.72 9.17 -9.27
C GLY A 323 27.17 9.48 -8.94
N HIS A 324 27.96 8.44 -8.67
CA HIS A 324 29.35 8.46 -8.25
C HIS A 324 30.26 8.81 -9.43
N HIS A 325 30.23 10.09 -9.84
CA HIS A 325 30.97 10.57 -11.02
C HIS A 325 32.49 10.43 -10.86
N ARG A 326 33.02 10.45 -9.63
CA ARG A 326 34.45 10.20 -9.36
C ARG A 326 34.81 8.73 -9.62
N MET A 327 34.08 7.79 -9.02
CA MET A 327 34.19 6.36 -9.33
C MET A 327 34.02 6.08 -10.83
N ALA A 328 32.99 6.64 -11.46
CA ALA A 328 32.76 6.49 -12.90
C ALA A 328 33.97 6.97 -13.72
N LYS A 329 34.62 8.08 -13.32
CA LYS A 329 35.87 8.54 -13.97
C LYS A 329 36.99 7.53 -13.78
N VAL A 330 37.22 7.03 -12.57
CA VAL A 330 38.28 6.03 -12.29
C VAL A 330 38.08 4.75 -13.11
N LEU A 331 36.83 4.29 -13.27
CA LEU A 331 36.51 3.14 -14.12
C LEU A 331 36.76 3.44 -15.61
N LEU A 332 36.32 4.60 -16.11
CA LEU A 332 36.52 5.02 -17.51
C LEU A 332 38.02 5.24 -17.83
N ASP A 333 38.76 5.90 -16.95
CA ASP A 333 40.22 6.11 -17.04
C ASP A 333 41.00 4.78 -17.00
N LYS A 334 40.40 3.71 -16.44
CA LYS A 334 40.94 2.35 -16.41
C LYS A 334 40.40 1.43 -17.53
N GLY A 335 39.60 1.97 -18.46
CA GLY A 335 39.16 1.26 -19.67
C GLY A 335 37.77 0.63 -19.64
N ALA A 336 36.94 0.92 -18.63
CA ALA A 336 35.56 0.42 -18.57
C ALA A 336 34.73 0.90 -19.77
N LYS A 337 33.91 0.01 -20.36
CA LYS A 337 33.16 0.30 -21.58
C LYS A 337 31.99 1.25 -21.32
N ALA A 338 32.14 2.53 -21.69
CA ALA A 338 31.11 3.57 -21.59
C ALA A 338 29.76 3.20 -22.25
N ASN A 339 29.80 2.31 -23.26
CA ASN A 339 28.64 1.80 -24.01
C ASN A 339 28.29 0.34 -23.70
N ALA A 340 28.77 -0.23 -22.59
CA ALA A 340 28.34 -1.54 -22.11
C ALA A 340 26.81 -1.61 -21.98
N ARG A 341 26.22 -2.81 -22.19
CA ARG A 341 24.77 -3.04 -22.17
C ARG A 341 24.39 -4.00 -21.04
N ALA A 342 23.50 -3.55 -20.17
CA ALA A 342 22.75 -4.42 -19.26
C ALA A 342 21.72 -5.27 -20.03
N LEU A 343 21.08 -6.23 -19.34
CA LEU A 343 20.18 -7.25 -19.92
C LEU A 343 19.03 -6.66 -20.76
N ASN A 344 18.50 -5.50 -20.35
CA ASN A 344 17.44 -4.78 -21.07
C ASN A 344 17.99 -3.72 -22.06
N GLY A 345 19.25 -3.82 -22.48
CA GLY A 345 19.93 -2.92 -23.41
C GLY A 345 20.27 -1.54 -22.83
N PHE A 346 20.04 -1.32 -21.54
CA PHE A 346 20.40 -0.08 -20.85
C PHE A 346 21.92 0.08 -20.82
N THR A 347 22.43 1.26 -21.14
CA THR A 347 23.84 1.65 -20.93
C THR A 347 23.99 2.48 -19.65
N PRO A 348 25.21 2.71 -19.13
CA PRO A 348 25.43 3.59 -17.99
C PRO A 348 24.84 5.00 -18.19
N LEU A 349 24.85 5.51 -19.43
CA LEU A 349 24.24 6.80 -19.77
C LEU A 349 22.72 6.80 -19.57
N HIS A 350 22.02 5.75 -20.01
CA HIS A 350 20.58 5.61 -19.76
C HIS A 350 20.27 5.61 -18.26
N ILE A 351 21.11 4.96 -17.45
CA ILE A 351 20.95 4.91 -15.99
C ILE A 351 21.20 6.29 -15.36
N ALA A 352 22.27 6.98 -15.74
CA ALA A 352 22.56 8.34 -15.27
C ALA A 352 21.41 9.31 -15.60
N CYS A 353 20.90 9.27 -16.84
CA CYS A 353 19.74 10.04 -17.27
C CYS A 353 18.47 9.67 -16.47
N LYS A 354 18.18 8.37 -16.28
CA LYS A 354 17.03 7.88 -15.49
C LYS A 354 17.04 8.39 -14.04
N LYS A 355 18.23 8.53 -13.47
CA LYS A 355 18.47 8.88 -12.06
C LYS A 355 18.75 10.37 -11.83
N ASN A 356 18.67 11.21 -12.87
CA ASN A 356 18.96 12.66 -12.85
C ASN A 356 20.42 13.02 -12.49
N HIS A 357 21.36 12.12 -12.74
CA HIS A 357 22.76 12.28 -12.34
C HIS A 357 23.58 13.09 -13.36
N MET A 358 23.26 14.38 -13.49
CA MET A 358 23.90 15.34 -14.42
C MET A 358 25.41 15.14 -14.55
N ARG A 359 26.15 15.19 -13.42
CA ARG A 359 27.63 15.06 -13.41
C ARG A 359 28.14 13.71 -13.95
N SER A 360 27.39 12.62 -13.75
CA SER A 360 27.75 11.30 -14.30
C SER A 360 27.41 11.21 -15.79
N MET A 361 26.29 11.79 -16.22
CA MET A 361 25.91 11.89 -17.63
C MET A 361 26.92 12.74 -18.43
N ASP A 362 27.25 13.95 -17.98
CA ASP A 362 28.22 14.84 -18.62
C ASP A 362 29.62 14.20 -18.73
N LEU A 363 30.00 13.37 -17.75
CA LEU A 363 31.24 12.61 -17.78
C LEU A 363 31.19 11.45 -18.79
N LEU A 364 30.14 10.61 -18.75
CA LEU A 364 29.97 9.51 -19.69
C LEU A 364 29.99 10.00 -21.15
N LEU A 365 29.35 11.14 -21.42
CA LEU A 365 29.35 11.77 -22.74
C LEU A 365 30.73 12.30 -23.16
N LYS A 366 31.59 12.72 -22.22
CA LYS A 366 33.00 13.05 -22.51
C LYS A 366 33.85 11.82 -22.84
N HIS A 367 33.53 10.66 -22.25
CA HIS A 367 34.18 9.39 -22.56
C HIS A 367 33.41 8.56 -23.62
N SER A 368 32.88 9.24 -24.64
CA SER A 368 32.26 8.63 -25.83
C SER A 368 31.06 7.69 -25.60
N ALA A 369 30.29 7.89 -24.51
CA ALA A 369 28.97 7.26 -24.41
C ALA A 369 28.03 7.82 -25.51
N SER A 370 27.36 6.93 -26.24
CA SER A 370 26.52 7.31 -27.38
C SER A 370 25.20 7.92 -26.94
N LEU A 371 24.95 9.15 -27.40
CA LEU A 371 23.70 9.91 -27.22
C LEU A 371 22.47 9.18 -27.76
N GLU A 372 22.64 8.38 -28.82
CA GLU A 372 21.59 7.65 -29.53
C GLU A 372 21.69 6.13 -29.34
N ALA A 373 22.40 5.66 -28.30
CA ALA A 373 22.28 4.26 -27.87
C ALA A 373 20.82 3.93 -27.53
N VAL A 374 20.37 2.71 -27.82
CA VAL A 374 18.99 2.26 -27.55
C VAL A 374 18.91 1.02 -26.66
N THR A 375 17.91 0.97 -25.80
CA THR A 375 17.49 -0.25 -25.07
C THR A 375 16.91 -1.32 -26.01
N GLU A 376 16.66 -2.54 -25.53
CA GLU A 376 15.91 -3.57 -26.30
C GLU A 376 14.48 -3.11 -26.65
N SER A 377 13.97 -2.08 -25.98
CA SER A 377 12.70 -1.41 -26.26
C SER A 377 12.84 -0.16 -27.15
N GLY A 378 14.01 0.11 -27.71
CA GLY A 378 14.27 1.24 -28.62
C GLY A 378 14.30 2.61 -27.93
N LEU A 379 14.36 2.67 -26.59
CA LEU A 379 14.41 3.93 -25.86
C LEU A 379 15.84 4.47 -25.89
N THR A 380 16.02 5.73 -26.26
CA THR A 380 17.29 6.47 -26.11
C THR A 380 17.39 7.14 -24.73
N PRO A 381 18.56 7.64 -24.29
CA PRO A 381 18.69 8.41 -23.05
C PRO A 381 17.73 9.60 -22.98
N LEU A 382 17.43 10.24 -24.12
CA LEU A 382 16.47 11.34 -24.20
C LEU A 382 15.02 10.89 -23.96
N HIS A 383 14.62 9.71 -24.47
CA HIS A 383 13.31 9.11 -24.14
C HIS A 383 13.17 8.86 -22.64
N VAL A 384 14.23 8.31 -22.02
CA VAL A 384 14.24 7.97 -20.59
C VAL A 384 14.21 9.24 -19.73
N ALA A 385 14.98 10.26 -20.08
CA ALA A 385 14.96 11.56 -19.40
C ALA A 385 13.59 12.26 -19.53
N ALA A 386 12.99 12.22 -20.74
CA ALA A 386 11.70 12.84 -21.00
C ALA A 386 10.53 12.13 -20.28
N PHE A 387 10.57 10.80 -20.18
CA PHE A 387 9.59 10.02 -19.40
C PHE A 387 9.69 10.28 -17.89
N MET A 388 10.89 10.60 -17.38
CA MET A 388 11.14 10.80 -15.94
C MET A 388 11.04 12.28 -15.50
N GLY A 389 10.83 13.21 -16.45
CA GLY A 389 10.64 14.64 -16.16
C GLY A 389 11.92 15.45 -15.93
N HIS A 390 13.08 14.88 -16.21
CA HIS A 390 14.38 15.47 -15.86
C HIS A 390 14.79 16.58 -16.85
N LEU A 391 14.16 17.75 -16.75
CA LEU A 391 14.33 18.87 -17.69
C LEU A 391 15.79 19.26 -17.95
N ASN A 392 16.65 19.25 -16.93
CA ASN A 392 18.06 19.63 -17.09
C ASN A 392 18.88 18.59 -17.88
N ILE A 393 18.55 17.30 -17.72
CA ILE A 393 19.10 16.21 -18.54
C ILE A 393 18.61 16.38 -19.98
N VAL A 394 17.31 16.59 -20.19
CA VAL A 394 16.69 16.81 -21.51
C VAL A 394 17.34 18.00 -22.23
N LYS A 395 17.50 19.14 -21.54
CA LYS A 395 18.19 20.33 -22.06
C LYS A 395 19.61 20.00 -22.52
N ASN A 396 20.42 19.37 -21.67
CA ASN A 396 21.82 19.07 -21.95
C ASN A 396 21.97 18.07 -23.12
N LEU A 397 21.16 17.00 -23.17
CA LEU A 397 21.14 16.06 -24.28
C LEU A 397 20.81 16.74 -25.63
N LEU A 398 19.80 17.61 -25.66
CA LEU A 398 19.43 18.35 -26.87
C LEU A 398 20.53 19.33 -27.32
N HIS A 399 21.17 20.05 -26.39
CA HIS A 399 22.33 20.92 -26.70
C HIS A 399 23.54 20.15 -27.24
N ARG A 400 23.61 18.83 -27.01
CA ARG A 400 24.64 17.93 -27.54
C ARG A 400 24.21 17.22 -28.83
N GLY A 401 23.05 17.56 -29.40
CA GLY A 401 22.56 17.03 -30.68
C GLY A 401 21.75 15.75 -30.59
N ALA A 402 21.27 15.34 -29.40
CA ALA A 402 20.34 14.21 -29.31
C ALA A 402 19.01 14.51 -30.04
N SER A 403 18.44 13.53 -30.74
CA SER A 403 17.31 13.75 -31.64
C SER A 403 15.97 13.82 -30.89
N PRO A 404 15.25 14.97 -30.91
CA PRO A 404 13.92 15.10 -30.30
C PRO A 404 12.85 14.25 -30.99
N ASN A 405 13.17 13.72 -32.19
CA ASN A 405 12.29 12.94 -33.04
C ASN A 405 12.78 11.48 -33.24
N ALA A 406 13.79 11.04 -32.48
CA ALA A 406 14.13 9.61 -32.39
C ALA A 406 12.90 8.80 -31.95
N SER A 407 12.78 7.55 -32.41
CA SER A 407 11.57 6.74 -32.22
C SER A 407 11.87 5.34 -31.67
N ASN A 408 11.13 4.91 -30.65
CA ASN A 408 11.27 3.58 -30.05
C ASN A 408 10.61 2.46 -30.89
N VAL A 409 10.61 1.20 -30.42
CA VAL A 409 10.00 0.06 -31.14
C VAL A 409 8.47 0.13 -31.32
N LYS A 410 7.81 1.12 -30.72
CA LYS A 410 6.40 1.46 -30.91
C LYS A 410 6.21 2.74 -31.74
N VAL A 411 7.28 3.27 -32.32
CA VAL A 411 7.36 4.56 -33.02
C VAL A 411 6.98 5.75 -32.12
N GLU A 412 7.05 5.59 -30.80
CA GLU A 412 6.87 6.68 -29.84
C GLU A 412 8.17 7.49 -29.74
N THR A 413 8.06 8.82 -29.67
CA THR A 413 9.17 9.78 -29.54
C THR A 413 9.36 10.26 -28.08
N PRO A 414 10.44 11.00 -27.74
CA PRO A 414 10.57 11.64 -26.43
C PRO A 414 9.37 12.54 -26.05
N LEU A 415 8.73 13.19 -27.02
CA LEU A 415 7.51 13.96 -26.77
C LEU A 415 6.33 13.06 -26.38
N HIS A 416 6.16 11.88 -27.00
CA HIS A 416 5.17 10.89 -26.55
C HIS A 416 5.43 10.43 -25.11
N MET A 417 6.71 10.26 -24.73
CA MET A 417 7.09 9.87 -23.37
C MET A 417 6.72 10.96 -22.36
N ALA A 418 7.10 12.21 -22.61
CA ALA A 418 6.71 13.36 -21.79
C ALA A 418 5.19 13.52 -21.73
N SER A 419 4.50 13.35 -22.85
CA SER A 419 3.04 13.46 -22.94
C SER A 419 2.27 12.31 -22.27
N ARG A 420 2.91 11.14 -22.10
CA ARG A 420 2.36 10.02 -21.32
C ARG A 420 2.57 10.23 -19.81
N ALA A 421 3.72 10.78 -19.42
CA ALA A 421 4.08 11.00 -18.02
C ALA A 421 3.44 12.27 -17.41
N GLY A 422 3.19 13.31 -18.20
CA GLY A 422 2.57 14.57 -17.75
C GLY A 422 3.52 15.77 -17.64
N HIS A 423 4.77 15.61 -18.08
CA HIS A 423 5.84 16.59 -17.85
C HIS A 423 5.74 17.79 -18.81
N CYS A 424 4.96 18.80 -18.41
CA CYS A 424 4.65 19.98 -19.22
C CYS A 424 5.90 20.78 -19.62
N GLU A 425 6.82 21.06 -18.70
CA GLU A 425 8.06 21.81 -19.00
C GLU A 425 8.97 21.08 -19.99
N VAL A 426 9.05 19.75 -19.87
CA VAL A 426 9.81 18.89 -20.78
C VAL A 426 9.16 18.87 -22.17
N ALA A 427 7.83 18.76 -22.24
CA ALA A 427 7.10 18.80 -23.51
C ALA A 427 7.25 20.17 -24.19
N LEU A 428 7.14 21.28 -23.44
CA LEU A 428 7.38 22.64 -23.92
C LEU A 428 8.80 22.77 -24.49
N PHE A 429 9.82 22.35 -23.74
CA PHE A 429 11.20 22.45 -24.21
C PHE A 429 11.48 21.57 -25.43
N LEU A 430 10.91 20.36 -25.50
CA LEU A 430 11.00 19.50 -26.69
C LEU A 430 10.37 20.17 -27.92
N LEU A 431 9.17 20.74 -27.79
CA LEU A 431 8.47 21.45 -28.86
C LEU A 431 9.23 22.69 -29.34
N GLN A 432 9.79 23.47 -28.41
CA GLN A 432 10.68 24.60 -28.73
C GLN A 432 11.96 24.16 -29.48
N ASN A 433 12.39 22.91 -29.30
CA ASN A 433 13.56 22.31 -29.92
C ASN A 433 13.16 21.29 -31.01
N THR A 434 12.22 21.65 -31.90
CA THR A 434 11.85 20.92 -33.13
C THR A 434 11.21 19.53 -32.97
N ALA A 435 10.72 19.17 -31.78
CA ALA A 435 9.91 17.96 -31.64
C ALA A 435 8.59 18.06 -32.43
N GLN A 436 8.28 17.03 -33.23
CA GLN A 436 7.07 16.99 -34.05
C GLN A 436 5.82 16.80 -33.17
N VAL A 437 4.98 17.84 -33.09
CA VAL A 437 3.79 17.89 -32.22
C VAL A 437 2.75 16.79 -32.52
N ASP A 438 2.57 16.45 -33.80
CA ASP A 438 1.71 15.35 -34.29
C ASP A 438 2.53 14.17 -34.84
N ALA A 439 3.73 13.92 -34.28
CA ALA A 439 4.45 12.67 -34.53
C ALA A 439 3.51 11.46 -34.31
N LYS A 440 3.60 10.43 -35.15
CA LYS A 440 2.71 9.28 -35.10
C LYS A 440 3.42 8.03 -34.59
N ALA A 441 3.08 7.62 -33.37
CA ALA A 441 3.35 6.30 -32.84
C ALA A 441 2.42 5.23 -33.43
N LYS A 442 2.65 3.96 -33.07
CA LYS A 442 1.80 2.82 -33.39
C LYS A 442 0.32 3.10 -33.09
N ASP A 443 -0.54 2.63 -33.98
CA ASP A 443 -1.97 2.92 -34.06
C ASP A 443 -2.32 4.38 -34.43
N ASP A 444 -1.44 5.08 -35.17
CA ASP A 444 -1.58 6.51 -35.55
C ASP A 444 -1.79 7.43 -34.33
N GLN A 445 -1.27 7.03 -33.16
CA GLN A 445 -1.39 7.81 -31.93
C GLN A 445 -0.39 8.96 -31.93
N THR A 446 -0.85 10.16 -31.60
CA THR A 446 0.00 11.35 -31.42
C THR A 446 0.23 11.64 -29.93
N PRO A 447 1.18 12.53 -29.56
CA PRO A 447 1.37 12.95 -28.16
C PRO A 447 0.08 13.46 -27.51
N LEU A 448 -0.79 14.15 -28.27
CA LEU A 448 -2.10 14.62 -27.82
C LEU A 448 -3.04 13.47 -27.43
N HIS A 449 -3.02 12.33 -28.14
CA HIS A 449 -3.75 11.13 -27.74
C HIS A 449 -3.21 10.52 -26.43
N CYS A 450 -1.92 10.67 -26.15
CA CYS A 450 -1.31 10.17 -24.92
C CYS A 450 -1.68 11.06 -23.73
N ALA A 451 -1.57 12.38 -23.88
CA ALA A 451 -1.99 13.34 -22.86
C ALA A 451 -3.50 13.24 -22.56
N ALA A 452 -4.33 13.13 -23.61
CA ALA A 452 -5.79 13.02 -23.47
C ALA A 452 -6.25 11.71 -22.83
N ARG A 453 -5.49 10.61 -22.97
CA ARG A 453 -5.76 9.34 -22.27
C ARG A 453 -5.50 9.44 -20.77
N MET A 454 -4.44 10.16 -20.39
CA MET A 454 -4.02 10.27 -19.00
C MET A 454 -4.75 11.39 -18.24
N GLY A 455 -5.46 12.28 -18.94
CA GLY A 455 -6.20 13.40 -18.35
C GLY A 455 -5.33 14.62 -18.01
N HIS A 456 -4.13 14.71 -18.62
CA HIS A 456 -3.14 15.75 -18.34
C HIS A 456 -3.55 17.10 -18.95
N LYS A 457 -4.51 17.78 -18.32
CA LYS A 457 -5.19 18.97 -18.84
C LYS A 457 -4.26 20.09 -19.34
N GLU A 458 -3.24 20.48 -18.58
CA GLU A 458 -2.32 21.56 -18.95
C GLU A 458 -1.42 21.19 -20.14
N LEU A 459 -1.06 19.91 -20.23
CA LEU A 459 -0.26 19.34 -21.31
C LEU A 459 -1.07 19.20 -22.60
N VAL A 460 -2.36 18.85 -22.49
CA VAL A 460 -3.30 18.88 -23.61
C VAL A 460 -3.44 20.30 -24.14
N LYS A 461 -3.59 21.31 -23.25
CA LYS A 461 -3.60 22.72 -23.63
C LYS A 461 -2.30 23.13 -24.34
N LEU A 462 -1.14 22.85 -23.73
CA LEU A 462 0.18 23.16 -24.29
C LEU A 462 0.39 22.58 -25.69
N LEU A 463 -0.08 21.36 -25.96
CA LEU A 463 0.01 20.75 -27.28
C LEU A 463 -0.87 21.48 -28.31
N LEU A 464 -2.10 21.89 -27.94
CA LEU A 464 -3.01 22.67 -28.79
C LEU A 464 -2.46 24.09 -29.03
N ASP A 465 -1.92 24.74 -27.99
CA ASP A 465 -1.19 26.02 -28.06
C ASP A 465 0.05 25.94 -28.98
N HIS A 466 0.55 24.73 -29.27
CA HIS A 466 1.61 24.44 -30.23
C HIS A 466 1.13 23.70 -31.48
N LYS A 467 -0.15 23.93 -31.85
CA LYS A 467 -0.79 23.53 -33.11
C LYS A 467 -0.96 22.01 -33.31
N ALA A 468 -1.03 21.22 -32.23
CA ALA A 468 -1.48 19.83 -32.32
C ALA A 468 -2.91 19.78 -32.89
N ASN A 469 -3.14 18.91 -33.87
CA ASN A 469 -4.43 18.73 -34.49
C ASN A 469 -5.39 17.99 -33.53
N PRO A 470 -6.47 18.63 -33.04
CA PRO A 470 -7.42 18.03 -32.08
C PRO A 470 -8.22 16.85 -32.69
N ASP A 471 -8.25 16.78 -34.02
CA ASP A 471 -8.97 15.82 -34.84
C ASP A 471 -8.07 14.75 -35.44
N SER A 472 -6.75 14.75 -35.16
CA SER A 472 -5.85 13.64 -35.46
C SER A 472 -6.49 12.33 -34.99
N ALA A 473 -6.51 11.30 -35.83
CA ALA A 473 -7.25 10.06 -35.58
C ALA A 473 -6.36 8.82 -35.67
N THR A 474 -6.47 7.97 -34.65
CA THR A 474 -5.86 6.63 -34.60
C THR A 474 -6.29 5.70 -35.76
N THR A 475 -5.60 4.57 -35.93
CA THR A 475 -5.95 3.49 -36.88
C THR A 475 -7.39 2.96 -36.72
N ALA A 476 -7.99 3.11 -35.53
CA ALA A 476 -9.38 2.75 -35.23
C ALA A 476 -10.40 3.91 -35.40
N GLY A 477 -9.92 5.12 -35.72
CA GLY A 477 -10.71 6.34 -35.90
C GLY A 477 -11.07 7.07 -34.59
N HIS A 478 -10.45 6.73 -33.46
CA HIS A 478 -10.57 7.53 -32.24
C HIS A 478 -9.66 8.75 -32.33
N THR A 479 -10.21 9.94 -32.14
CA THR A 479 -9.48 11.20 -31.90
C THR A 479 -9.19 11.39 -30.40
N PRO A 480 -8.34 12.35 -29.98
CA PRO A 480 -8.16 12.72 -28.57
C PRO A 480 -9.48 12.95 -27.82
N LEU A 481 -10.46 13.59 -28.45
CA LEU A 481 -11.79 13.82 -27.84
C LEU A 481 -12.56 12.51 -27.58
N HIS A 482 -12.46 11.51 -28.46
CA HIS A 482 -13.01 10.18 -28.21
C HIS A 482 -12.30 9.44 -27.06
N ILE A 483 -11.01 9.72 -26.85
CA ILE A 483 -10.24 9.13 -25.74
C ILE A 483 -10.61 9.80 -24.41
N ALA A 484 -10.66 11.13 -24.35
CA ALA A 484 -11.13 11.85 -23.17
C ALA A 484 -12.56 11.45 -22.77
N ALA A 485 -13.45 11.28 -23.76
CA ALA A 485 -14.82 10.78 -23.59
C ALA A 485 -14.90 9.32 -23.12
N ARG A 486 -13.94 8.47 -23.47
CA ARG A 486 -13.86 7.09 -22.99
C ARG A 486 -13.42 7.01 -21.53
N GLU A 487 -12.35 7.72 -21.19
CA GLU A 487 -11.73 7.62 -19.86
C GLU A 487 -12.48 8.47 -18.81
N GLY A 488 -13.17 9.54 -19.23
CA GLY A 488 -14.02 10.39 -18.38
C GLY A 488 -13.38 11.70 -17.95
N HIS A 489 -12.44 12.24 -18.73
CA HIS A 489 -11.64 13.39 -18.33
C HIS A 489 -12.33 14.72 -18.69
N THR A 490 -13.35 15.12 -17.93
CA THR A 490 -14.23 16.28 -18.23
C THR A 490 -13.45 17.58 -18.51
N HIS A 491 -12.44 17.90 -17.71
CA HIS A 491 -11.58 19.07 -17.94
C HIS A 491 -10.74 18.99 -19.23
N THR A 492 -10.27 17.79 -19.58
CA THR A 492 -9.53 17.55 -20.84
C THR A 492 -10.48 17.63 -22.04
N THR A 493 -11.69 17.10 -21.90
CA THR A 493 -12.76 17.22 -22.91
C THR A 493 -13.06 18.70 -23.18
N ARG A 494 -13.20 19.51 -22.12
CA ARG A 494 -13.44 20.97 -22.26
C ARG A 494 -12.34 21.65 -23.07
N ILE A 495 -11.08 21.46 -22.68
CA ILE A 495 -9.92 22.05 -23.37
C ILE A 495 -9.82 21.58 -24.84
N LEU A 496 -10.15 20.33 -25.15
CA LEU A 496 -10.20 19.85 -26.53
C LEU A 496 -11.32 20.52 -27.34
N LEU A 497 -12.49 20.74 -26.74
CA LEU A 497 -13.62 21.44 -27.38
C LEU A 497 -13.33 22.94 -27.56
N ASP A 498 -12.66 23.57 -26.60
CA ASP A 498 -12.17 24.95 -26.68
C ASP A 498 -11.09 25.07 -27.78
N GLY A 499 -10.25 24.06 -27.92
CA GLY A 499 -9.31 23.86 -29.03
C GLY A 499 -9.95 23.34 -30.32
N ALA A 500 -11.26 23.53 -30.53
CA ALA A 500 -12.01 23.22 -31.75
C ALA A 500 -12.07 21.73 -32.19
N ALA A 501 -11.94 20.76 -31.27
CA ALA A 501 -12.15 19.34 -31.58
C ALA A 501 -13.58 19.05 -32.09
N GLN A 502 -13.69 18.33 -33.22
CA GLN A 502 -14.99 18.09 -33.86
C GLN A 502 -15.77 16.94 -33.21
N GLN A 503 -16.87 17.30 -32.56
CA GLN A 503 -17.83 16.40 -31.92
C GLN A 503 -18.57 15.47 -32.91
N THR A 504 -18.48 15.75 -34.22
CA THR A 504 -19.11 14.99 -35.30
C THR A 504 -18.21 13.89 -35.88
N LYS A 505 -16.91 13.87 -35.57
CA LYS A 505 -15.98 12.81 -36.01
C LYS A 505 -16.48 11.45 -35.55
N MET A 506 -16.32 10.42 -36.39
CA MET A 506 -16.69 9.04 -36.08
C MET A 506 -15.50 8.09 -36.14
N THR A 507 -15.43 7.20 -35.16
CA THR A 507 -14.60 5.98 -35.20
C THR A 507 -14.97 5.07 -36.38
N LYS A 508 -14.12 4.09 -36.74
CA LYS A 508 -14.45 3.05 -37.75
C LYS A 508 -15.72 2.24 -37.41
N LYS A 509 -16.18 2.27 -36.15
CA LYS A 509 -17.45 1.67 -35.70
C LYS A 509 -18.68 2.59 -35.85
N GLY A 510 -18.49 3.84 -36.25
CA GLY A 510 -19.55 4.85 -36.39
C GLY A 510 -19.82 5.67 -35.12
N PHE A 511 -19.15 5.36 -34.01
CA PHE A 511 -19.35 6.08 -32.75
C PHE A 511 -18.62 7.43 -32.77
N THR A 512 -19.35 8.50 -32.44
CA THR A 512 -18.84 9.84 -32.11
C THR A 512 -18.41 9.92 -30.62
N PRO A 513 -17.82 11.03 -30.13
CA PRO A 513 -17.45 11.14 -28.71
C PRO A 513 -18.60 10.93 -27.73
N VAL A 514 -19.81 11.44 -28.02
CA VAL A 514 -21.00 11.23 -27.17
C VAL A 514 -21.47 9.77 -27.14
N HIS A 515 -21.38 9.03 -28.26
CA HIS A 515 -21.61 7.58 -28.27
C HIS A 515 -20.63 6.85 -27.34
N VAL A 516 -19.35 7.27 -27.35
CA VAL A 516 -18.31 6.67 -26.51
C VAL A 516 -18.54 7.01 -25.03
N ALA A 517 -18.84 8.26 -24.69
CA ALA A 517 -19.16 8.67 -23.32
C ALA A 517 -20.40 7.94 -22.77
N CYS A 518 -21.48 7.79 -23.56
CA CYS A 518 -22.63 6.95 -23.20
C CYS A 518 -22.24 5.47 -23.00
N LYS A 519 -21.42 4.89 -23.90
CA LYS A 519 -20.96 3.50 -23.78
C LYS A 519 -20.08 3.25 -22.55
N TYR A 520 -19.33 4.25 -22.07
CA TYR A 520 -18.48 4.13 -20.88
C TYR A 520 -19.06 4.78 -19.61
N GLY A 521 -20.28 5.31 -19.66
CA GLY A 521 -21.01 5.85 -18.51
C GLY A 521 -20.43 7.14 -17.95
N LYS A 522 -19.94 8.03 -18.81
CA LYS A 522 -19.28 9.27 -18.42
C LYS A 522 -20.27 10.44 -18.44
N VAL A 523 -21.11 10.48 -17.40
CA VAL A 523 -22.19 11.47 -17.15
C VAL A 523 -21.72 12.89 -17.46
N ASP A 524 -20.75 13.40 -16.68
CA ASP A 524 -20.21 14.76 -16.75
C ASP A 524 -19.67 15.12 -18.16
N VAL A 525 -19.21 14.13 -18.91
CA VAL A 525 -18.65 14.31 -20.25
C VAL A 525 -19.74 14.29 -21.31
N VAL A 526 -20.84 13.57 -21.09
CA VAL A 526 -22.04 13.69 -21.93
C VAL A 526 -22.71 15.04 -21.71
N GLU A 527 -22.88 15.46 -20.46
CA GLU A 527 -23.38 16.81 -20.11
C GLU A 527 -22.58 17.89 -20.86
N LEU A 528 -21.26 17.91 -20.68
CA LEU A 528 -20.38 18.87 -21.36
C LEU A 528 -20.40 18.78 -22.90
N LEU A 529 -20.60 17.60 -23.50
CA LEU A 529 -20.73 17.45 -24.95
C LEU A 529 -22.08 18.01 -25.44
N LEU A 530 -23.17 17.75 -24.71
CA LEU A 530 -24.50 18.27 -25.02
C LEU A 530 -24.57 19.80 -24.84
N GLU A 531 -24.02 20.34 -23.74
CA GLU A 531 -23.80 21.79 -23.51
C GLU A 531 -23.07 22.46 -24.68
N ARG A 532 -22.16 21.74 -25.35
CA ARG A 532 -21.39 22.21 -26.50
C ARG A 532 -22.00 21.82 -27.85
N GLY A 533 -23.26 21.40 -27.88
CA GLY A 533 -24.03 21.17 -29.11
C GLY A 533 -23.80 19.81 -29.80
N ALA A 534 -23.28 18.80 -29.10
CA ALA A 534 -23.26 17.43 -29.64
C ALA A 534 -24.70 16.94 -29.90
N ASN A 535 -24.97 16.42 -31.10
CA ASN A 535 -26.30 15.89 -31.43
C ASN A 535 -26.59 14.60 -30.62
N PRO A 536 -27.59 14.58 -29.70
CA PRO A 536 -27.92 13.40 -28.88
C PRO A 536 -28.47 12.23 -29.71
N ASN A 537 -28.93 12.51 -30.93
CA ASN A 537 -29.50 11.55 -31.88
C ASN A 537 -28.56 11.27 -33.07
N ALA A 538 -27.26 11.60 -32.97
CA ALA A 538 -26.25 11.25 -33.98
C ALA A 538 -26.29 9.73 -34.28
N ALA A 539 -26.37 9.35 -35.56
CA ALA A 539 -26.65 7.97 -35.96
C ALA A 539 -25.42 7.23 -36.51
N GLY A 540 -24.60 6.67 -35.63
CA GLY A 540 -23.46 5.81 -35.98
C GLY A 540 -23.87 4.45 -36.54
N LYS A 541 -23.88 4.30 -37.88
CA LYS A 541 -24.33 3.06 -38.57
C LYS A 541 -25.75 2.61 -38.16
N GLY A 542 -26.60 3.58 -37.79
CA GLY A 542 -27.97 3.39 -37.28
C GLY A 542 -28.09 3.29 -35.75
N ILE A 543 -26.99 3.07 -35.02
CA ILE A 543 -26.95 3.15 -33.56
C ILE A 543 -26.93 4.63 -33.15
N THR A 544 -27.60 5.00 -32.06
CA THR A 544 -27.47 6.33 -31.44
C THR A 544 -26.88 6.19 -30.02
N PRO A 545 -26.38 7.28 -29.39
CA PRO A 545 -25.90 7.23 -28.00
C PRO A 545 -26.93 6.67 -27.02
N LEU A 546 -28.22 6.97 -27.22
CA LEU A 546 -29.34 6.44 -26.43
C LEU A 546 -29.42 4.91 -26.48
N HIS A 547 -29.28 4.31 -27.67
CA HIS A 547 -29.27 2.85 -27.82
C HIS A 547 -28.11 2.19 -27.07
N LEU A 548 -26.93 2.83 -27.03
CA LEU A 548 -25.79 2.36 -26.25
C LEU A 548 -26.01 2.50 -24.74
N ALA A 549 -26.63 3.59 -24.29
CA ALA A 549 -26.99 3.79 -22.88
C ALA A 549 -28.01 2.74 -22.39
N SER A 550 -28.99 2.37 -23.21
CA SER A 550 -29.96 1.31 -22.91
C SER A 550 -29.33 -0.10 -22.94
N GLN A 551 -28.44 -0.38 -23.89
CA GLN A 551 -27.67 -1.63 -23.95
C GLN A 551 -26.77 -1.80 -22.71
N GLU A 552 -26.02 -0.77 -22.34
CA GLU A 552 -25.02 -0.79 -21.26
C GLU A 552 -25.61 -0.46 -19.88
N ALA A 553 -26.94 -0.46 -19.78
CA ALA A 553 -27.73 -0.40 -18.55
C ALA A 553 -27.59 0.86 -17.67
N ARG A 554 -27.48 2.06 -18.26
CA ARG A 554 -27.26 3.31 -17.50
C ARG A 554 -28.46 4.27 -17.59
N PRO A 555 -29.44 4.20 -16.67
CA PRO A 555 -30.65 5.03 -16.72
C PRO A 555 -30.32 6.53 -16.64
N ASP A 556 -29.30 6.90 -15.86
CA ASP A 556 -28.86 8.29 -15.66
C ASP A 556 -28.45 8.96 -16.99
N MET A 557 -27.76 8.22 -17.87
CA MET A 557 -27.38 8.68 -19.21
C MET A 557 -28.61 8.88 -20.13
N VAL A 558 -29.64 8.06 -19.94
CA VAL A 558 -30.91 8.13 -20.70
C VAL A 558 -31.72 9.32 -20.23
N ALA A 559 -31.80 9.56 -18.91
CA ALA A 559 -32.46 10.73 -18.31
C ALA A 559 -31.95 12.04 -18.91
N LEU A 560 -30.62 12.21 -19.01
CA LEU A 560 -29.98 13.39 -19.60
C LEU A 560 -30.34 13.58 -21.07
N HIS A 561 -30.29 12.52 -21.89
CA HIS A 561 -30.69 12.61 -23.29
C HIS A 561 -32.18 12.94 -23.44
N THR A 562 -33.07 12.38 -22.60
CA THR A 562 -34.51 12.72 -22.63
C THR A 562 -34.82 14.12 -22.14
N TYR A 563 -33.96 14.72 -21.30
CA TYR A 563 -34.16 16.07 -20.80
C TYR A 563 -33.80 17.14 -21.85
N ASP A 564 -32.64 17.00 -22.49
CA ASP A 564 -32.09 18.02 -23.38
C ASP A 564 -32.75 18.06 -24.76
N ILE A 565 -33.20 16.91 -25.28
CA ILE A 565 -34.02 16.81 -26.51
C ILE A 565 -35.27 17.71 -26.45
N ASN A 566 -35.79 17.97 -25.24
CA ASN A 566 -36.97 18.81 -25.00
C ASN A 566 -36.65 20.29 -24.74
N HIS A 567 -35.37 20.68 -24.70
CA HIS A 567 -34.94 22.03 -24.28
C HIS A 567 -34.12 22.82 -25.31
N THR A 568 -33.62 22.22 -26.39
CA THR A 568 -32.75 22.92 -27.37
C THR A 568 -33.43 24.13 -28.04
N PRO A 569 -33.02 25.38 -27.77
CA PRO A 569 -33.55 26.56 -28.45
C PRO A 569 -32.80 26.76 -29.78
N HIS A 570 -33.53 26.97 -30.87
CA HIS A 570 -33.01 27.36 -32.19
C HIS A 570 -31.88 26.50 -32.79
N ASN A 571 -32.24 25.45 -33.54
CA ASN A 571 -31.44 25.09 -34.72
C ASN A 571 -32.30 24.57 -35.89
N ARG A 572 -32.64 25.46 -36.83
CA ARG A 572 -33.69 25.29 -37.85
C ARG A 572 -33.32 24.40 -39.06
N GLN A 573 -32.33 23.51 -38.93
CA GLN A 573 -31.66 22.88 -40.09
C GLN A 573 -31.67 21.34 -40.15
N TYR A 574 -32.42 20.66 -39.27
CA TYR A 574 -32.55 19.19 -39.26
C TYR A 574 -33.99 18.74 -39.59
N ASN A 575 -34.29 18.57 -40.88
CA ASN A 575 -35.55 17.93 -41.32
C ASN A 575 -35.52 16.42 -41.05
N VAL A 576 -36.17 15.98 -39.97
CA VAL A 576 -36.34 14.56 -39.57
C VAL A 576 -37.73 14.41 -38.90
N PRO A 577 -38.44 13.26 -39.00
CA PRO A 577 -39.89 13.22 -38.71
C PRO A 577 -40.31 13.42 -37.25
N HIS A 578 -41.44 14.11 -37.06
CA HIS A 578 -42.15 14.36 -35.79
C HIS A 578 -42.79 13.09 -35.16
N THR A 579 -42.08 11.97 -35.10
CA THR A 579 -42.63 10.66 -34.64
C THR A 579 -41.96 10.11 -33.37
N MET A 580 -41.31 10.95 -32.59
CA MET A 580 -40.88 10.65 -31.22
C MET A 580 -41.18 11.85 -30.32
N MET A 581 -42.02 11.64 -29.29
CA MET A 581 -42.50 12.61 -28.30
C MET A 581 -43.03 13.95 -28.83
N ALA A 582 -44.36 14.07 -28.91
CA ALA A 582 -45.03 15.37 -28.83
C ALA A 582 -45.45 15.62 -27.37
N CYS A 583 -44.85 16.61 -26.70
CA CYS A 583 -45.17 16.93 -25.31
C CYS A 583 -46.41 17.84 -25.17
N HIS A 584 -47.25 17.51 -24.21
CA HIS A 584 -48.06 18.50 -23.48
C HIS A 584 -47.78 18.31 -21.99
N ILE A 585 -47.38 19.40 -21.32
CA ILE A 585 -46.89 19.36 -19.94
C ILE A 585 -48.02 19.70 -19.00
N GLN A 586 -48.34 18.79 -18.07
CA GLN A 586 -48.89 19.18 -16.77
C GLN A 586 -48.50 18.17 -15.69
N TYR A 587 -48.23 18.69 -14.50
CA TYR A 587 -47.85 18.00 -13.25
C TYR A 587 -46.56 17.16 -13.25
N PHE A 588 -45.53 17.73 -12.62
CA PHE A 588 -44.50 16.96 -11.91
C PHE A 588 -44.21 17.61 -10.55
N HIS A 589 -44.50 16.89 -9.46
CA HIS A 589 -44.10 17.25 -8.11
C HIS A 589 -43.51 16.00 -7.43
N THR A 590 -42.18 15.85 -7.45
CA THR A 590 -41.34 15.37 -6.32
C THR A 590 -39.86 15.19 -6.70
N ALA A 591 -39.01 15.37 -5.69
CA ALA A 591 -37.65 14.82 -5.53
C ALA A 591 -36.46 15.29 -6.41
N SER A 592 -35.54 15.98 -5.72
CA SER A 592 -34.07 15.95 -5.89
C SER A 592 -33.35 16.96 -6.80
N THR A 593 -32.93 18.06 -6.16
CA THR A 593 -31.67 18.83 -6.35
C THR A 593 -31.32 19.47 -7.70
N HIS A 594 -31.72 18.95 -8.86
CA HIS A 594 -31.51 19.63 -10.16
C HIS A 594 -32.55 20.71 -10.46
N SER A 595 -33.63 20.76 -9.67
CA SER A 595 -34.79 21.64 -9.86
C SER A 595 -34.52 23.16 -9.78
N VAL A 596 -33.38 23.58 -9.21
CA VAL A 596 -33.07 25.00 -8.98
C VAL A 596 -32.63 25.72 -10.26
N LEU A 597 -32.00 25.03 -11.21
CA LEU A 597 -31.65 25.58 -12.52
C LEU A 597 -32.80 25.48 -13.54
N LEU A 598 -33.62 24.42 -13.47
CA LEU A 598 -34.83 24.25 -14.29
C LEU A 598 -35.73 25.50 -14.27
N LEU A 599 -35.97 26.06 -13.07
CA LEU A 599 -36.92 27.14 -12.85
C LEU A 599 -36.57 28.48 -13.54
N ARG A 600 -35.37 28.64 -14.11
CA ARG A 600 -34.96 29.87 -14.81
C ARG A 600 -35.20 29.90 -16.32
N LEU A 601 -35.56 28.79 -16.94
CA LEU A 601 -35.66 28.69 -18.42
C LEU A 601 -37.07 28.42 -18.96
N VAL A 602 -38.03 28.04 -18.10
CA VAL A 602 -39.39 27.61 -18.50
C VAL A 602 -40.33 28.79 -18.86
N GLN A 603 -39.90 30.05 -18.68
CA GLN A 603 -40.82 31.19 -18.61
C GLN A 603 -41.22 31.85 -19.96
N GLN A 604 -40.98 31.24 -21.13
CA GLN A 604 -41.33 31.84 -22.42
C GLN A 604 -41.95 30.92 -23.49
N SER A 605 -43.18 31.31 -23.88
CA SER A 605 -43.86 31.09 -25.18
C SER A 605 -44.57 29.75 -25.48
N HIS A 606 -45.61 29.87 -26.32
CA HIS A 606 -46.57 28.84 -26.75
C HIS A 606 -46.71 28.82 -28.29
N GLN A 607 -47.49 27.85 -28.80
CA GLN A 607 -48.10 27.72 -30.14
C GLN A 607 -47.36 26.81 -31.15
N ALA A 608 -48.06 26.43 -32.22
CA ALA A 608 -47.98 25.09 -32.82
C ALA A 608 -48.38 25.01 -34.31
N VAL A 609 -48.48 23.77 -34.83
CA VAL A 609 -49.20 23.28 -36.05
C VAL A 609 -48.35 22.88 -37.28
N SER A 610 -48.65 21.65 -37.75
CA SER A 610 -48.46 20.96 -39.05
C SER A 610 -47.08 20.87 -39.77
N ASN A 611 -46.89 19.74 -40.47
CA ASN A 611 -45.81 19.47 -41.43
C ASN A 611 -46.13 18.20 -42.26
N GLU A 612 -45.54 18.01 -43.45
CA GLU A 612 -45.84 16.85 -44.34
C GLU A 612 -44.61 16.30 -45.11
N ALA A 613 -44.71 15.04 -45.54
CA ALA A 613 -44.04 14.36 -46.68
C ALA A 613 -42.53 13.98 -46.71
N VAL A 614 -42.29 12.66 -46.52
CA VAL A 614 -41.54 11.72 -47.42
C VAL A 614 -39.98 11.64 -47.44
N MET A 615 -39.47 10.40 -47.61
CA MET A 615 -38.05 9.96 -47.68
C MET A 615 -37.52 9.71 -49.11
N ARG A 616 -36.19 9.50 -49.29
CA ARG A 616 -35.58 8.20 -49.77
C ARG A 616 -34.02 8.16 -49.72
N PRO A 617 -33.34 6.99 -49.92
CA PRO A 617 -31.97 6.73 -49.41
C PRO A 617 -30.93 6.17 -50.42
N LEU A 618 -29.67 5.91 -50.00
CA LEU A 618 -28.81 4.84 -50.55
C LEU A 618 -27.70 4.30 -49.60
N LYS A 619 -27.39 3.01 -49.83
CA LYS A 619 -26.51 1.99 -49.22
C LYS A 619 -24.99 2.37 -49.20
N HIS A 620 -24.12 1.85 -48.30
CA HIS A 620 -23.60 0.45 -48.33
C HIS A 620 -22.78 -0.02 -47.08
N CYS A 621 -22.54 -1.34 -47.01
CA CYS A 621 -21.52 -2.10 -46.26
C CYS A 621 -21.61 -2.30 -44.72
N GLN A 622 -21.21 -3.51 -44.28
CA GLN A 622 -21.28 -4.06 -42.91
C GLN A 622 -19.91 -4.51 -42.39
N LEU A 623 -19.74 -4.65 -41.07
CA LEU A 623 -19.01 -5.75 -40.40
C LEU A 623 -19.03 -5.60 -38.86
N SER A 624 -19.91 -6.36 -38.17
CA SER A 624 -19.78 -6.86 -36.77
C SER A 624 -21.15 -7.30 -36.21
N LEU A 625 -21.71 -8.42 -36.70
CA LEU A 625 -23.04 -8.94 -36.30
C LEU A 625 -23.04 -10.47 -36.29
N PHE A 626 -22.54 -11.09 -35.22
CA PHE A 626 -22.50 -12.57 -35.10
C PHE A 626 -23.56 -13.14 -34.15
N SER A 627 -23.90 -12.43 -33.07
CA SER A 627 -24.88 -12.86 -32.06
C SER A 627 -26.36 -12.72 -32.47
N LEU A 628 -26.66 -12.13 -33.64
CA LEU A 628 -28.02 -11.78 -34.07
C LEU A 628 -28.45 -12.53 -35.34
N ARG A 629 -27.80 -13.67 -35.64
CA ARG A 629 -28.02 -14.46 -36.87
C ARG A 629 -28.41 -15.94 -36.63
N LEU A 630 -28.42 -16.40 -35.38
CA LEU A 630 -28.59 -17.81 -34.99
C LEU A 630 -30.06 -18.26 -34.77
N SER A 631 -31.06 -17.52 -35.25
CA SER A 631 -32.48 -17.81 -34.93
C SER A 631 -33.48 -17.47 -36.05
N LEU A 632 -33.08 -17.61 -37.32
CA LEU A 632 -33.97 -17.58 -38.48
C LEU A 632 -33.62 -18.71 -39.47
N PRO A 633 -34.62 -19.37 -40.10
CA PRO A 633 -34.38 -20.39 -41.12
C PRO A 633 -33.82 -19.80 -42.43
N PRO A 634 -33.09 -20.58 -43.25
CA PRO A 634 -32.35 -20.06 -44.39
C PRO A 634 -33.19 -19.86 -45.65
N SER A 635 -33.86 -18.71 -45.77
CA SER A 635 -34.36 -18.20 -47.06
C SER A 635 -34.27 -16.67 -47.13
N LEU A 636 -34.18 -16.13 -48.35
CA LEU A 636 -34.00 -14.70 -48.68
C LEU A 636 -32.70 -14.05 -48.15
N SER A 637 -31.67 -14.09 -49.00
CA SER A 637 -30.44 -13.30 -48.84
C SER A 637 -30.66 -11.79 -49.02
N ARG A 638 -29.74 -10.97 -48.46
CA ARG A 638 -29.69 -9.48 -48.49
C ARG A 638 -30.75 -8.76 -47.62
N SER A 639 -30.50 -8.68 -46.31
CA SER A 639 -31.19 -7.78 -45.37
C SER A 639 -30.24 -6.74 -44.73
N PRO A 640 -30.72 -5.52 -44.39
CA PRO A 640 -29.93 -4.48 -43.73
C PRO A 640 -29.67 -4.77 -42.23
N SER A 641 -28.86 -3.95 -41.57
CA SER A 641 -28.47 -4.15 -40.15
C SER A 641 -29.65 -3.97 -39.17
N PRO A 642 -29.61 -4.53 -37.94
CA PRO A 642 -30.74 -4.48 -36.99
C PRO A 642 -31.20 -3.05 -36.68
N PHE A 643 -30.28 -2.10 -36.55
CA PHE A 643 -30.65 -0.70 -36.31
C PHE A 643 -31.23 -0.01 -37.56
N GLN A 644 -30.90 -0.49 -38.77
CA GLN A 644 -31.64 -0.16 -39.99
C GLN A 644 -33.00 -0.89 -40.09
N MET A 645 -33.35 -1.79 -39.18
CA MET A 645 -34.69 -2.38 -39.05
C MET A 645 -35.60 -1.60 -38.08
N GLY A 646 -35.21 -0.42 -37.59
CA GLY A 646 -36.11 0.41 -36.77
C GLY A 646 -36.34 -0.12 -35.35
N TYR A 647 -35.34 -0.77 -34.77
CA TYR A 647 -35.30 -1.06 -33.34
C TYR A 647 -35.23 0.25 -32.55
N THR A 648 -35.93 0.31 -31.42
CA THR A 648 -35.89 1.45 -30.48
C THR A 648 -35.04 1.13 -29.25
N ALA A 649 -34.68 2.14 -28.45
CA ALA A 649 -34.05 1.97 -27.15
C ALA A 649 -34.79 0.97 -26.23
N LEU A 650 -36.13 0.95 -26.28
CA LEU A 650 -36.97 0.01 -25.54
C LEU A 650 -36.82 -1.43 -26.06
N HIS A 651 -36.76 -1.65 -27.38
CA HIS A 651 -36.45 -2.98 -27.94
C HIS A 651 -35.08 -3.49 -27.46
N VAL A 652 -34.07 -2.61 -27.43
CA VAL A 652 -32.72 -2.95 -26.97
C VAL A 652 -32.72 -3.32 -25.47
N ALA A 653 -33.39 -2.53 -24.63
CA ALA A 653 -33.51 -2.82 -23.20
C ALA A 653 -34.26 -4.14 -22.94
N CYS A 654 -35.31 -4.44 -23.71
CA CYS A 654 -36.05 -5.70 -23.64
C CYS A 654 -35.24 -6.91 -24.17
N HIS A 655 -34.39 -6.72 -25.18
CA HIS A 655 -33.51 -7.78 -25.69
C HIS A 655 -32.46 -8.20 -24.63
N TYR A 656 -31.78 -7.23 -24.02
CA TYR A 656 -30.73 -7.46 -23.02
C TYR A 656 -31.26 -7.72 -21.58
N GLY A 657 -32.55 -8.02 -21.40
CA GLY A 657 -33.11 -8.40 -20.09
C GLY A 657 -33.12 -7.30 -19.02
N ASN A 658 -32.99 -6.04 -19.43
CA ASN A 658 -32.68 -4.96 -18.51
C ASN A 658 -33.93 -4.31 -17.90
N ILE A 659 -34.53 -4.98 -16.92
CA ILE A 659 -35.79 -4.54 -16.29
C ILE A 659 -35.74 -3.11 -15.69
N LYS A 660 -34.58 -2.68 -15.15
CA LYS A 660 -34.44 -1.32 -14.59
C LYS A 660 -34.52 -0.25 -15.70
N MET A 661 -33.86 -0.49 -16.83
CA MET A 661 -33.95 0.37 -18.00
C MET A 661 -35.32 0.34 -18.66
N VAL A 662 -35.98 -0.83 -18.73
CA VAL A 662 -37.36 -0.92 -19.25
C VAL A 662 -38.31 -0.11 -18.36
N LYS A 663 -38.24 -0.23 -17.02
CA LYS A 663 -39.02 0.62 -16.10
C LYS A 663 -38.77 2.11 -16.35
N PHE A 664 -37.51 2.52 -16.47
CA PHE A 664 -37.15 3.92 -16.71
C PHE A 664 -37.67 4.44 -18.06
N LEU A 665 -37.49 3.69 -19.15
CA LEU A 665 -37.97 4.08 -20.47
C LEU A 665 -39.50 4.20 -20.53
N LEU A 666 -40.23 3.29 -19.85
CA LEU A 666 -41.70 3.37 -19.77
C LEU A 666 -42.17 4.54 -18.89
N GLN A 667 -41.43 4.88 -17.83
CA GLN A 667 -41.66 6.12 -17.06
C GLN A 667 -41.43 7.38 -17.89
N GLN A 668 -40.45 7.37 -18.80
CA GLN A 668 -40.23 8.41 -19.81
C GLN A 668 -41.14 8.28 -21.05
N GLN A 669 -42.31 7.65 -20.92
CA GLN A 669 -43.33 7.50 -21.98
C GLN A 669 -42.86 6.85 -23.31
N ALA A 670 -41.82 6.01 -23.29
CA ALA A 670 -41.38 5.30 -24.50
C ALA A 670 -42.50 4.41 -25.07
N HIS A 671 -42.82 4.59 -26.35
CA HIS A 671 -43.91 3.88 -27.03
C HIS A 671 -43.79 2.35 -26.94
N VAL A 672 -44.62 1.74 -26.11
CA VAL A 672 -44.59 0.31 -25.76
C VAL A 672 -44.92 -0.62 -26.95
N ASN A 673 -45.67 -0.12 -27.94
CA ASN A 673 -46.12 -0.85 -29.13
C ASN A 673 -45.42 -0.41 -30.44
N SER A 674 -44.29 0.31 -30.36
CA SER A 674 -43.49 0.61 -31.57
C SER A 674 -43.11 -0.67 -32.30
N LYS A 675 -43.26 -0.70 -33.62
CA LYS A 675 -42.89 -1.86 -34.46
C LYS A 675 -41.60 -1.62 -35.24
N THR A 676 -40.74 -2.63 -35.27
CA THR A 676 -39.62 -2.73 -36.22
C THR A 676 -40.15 -2.91 -37.65
N ARG A 677 -39.26 -2.82 -38.66
CA ARG A 677 -39.56 -3.12 -40.07
C ARG A 677 -40.00 -4.57 -40.34
N VAL A 678 -39.92 -5.46 -39.34
CA VAL A 678 -40.37 -6.87 -39.40
C VAL A 678 -41.59 -7.09 -38.47
N GLY A 679 -42.22 -6.01 -38.00
CA GLY A 679 -43.41 -6.04 -37.14
C GLY A 679 -43.16 -6.45 -35.68
N TYR A 680 -41.94 -6.78 -35.28
CA TYR A 680 -41.62 -7.03 -33.86
C TYR A 680 -41.90 -5.79 -33.02
N THR A 681 -42.55 -5.98 -31.87
CA THR A 681 -42.67 -5.00 -30.78
C THR A 681 -41.69 -5.32 -29.64
N PRO A 682 -41.48 -4.43 -28.64
CA PRO A 682 -40.73 -4.75 -27.43
C PRO A 682 -41.25 -6.00 -26.70
N LEU A 683 -42.56 -6.28 -26.76
CA LEU A 683 -43.16 -7.48 -26.18
C LEU A 683 -42.75 -8.75 -26.92
N HIS A 684 -42.76 -8.74 -28.26
CA HIS A 684 -42.16 -9.82 -29.05
C HIS A 684 -40.68 -10.03 -28.68
N GLN A 685 -39.92 -8.93 -28.52
CA GLN A 685 -38.50 -8.99 -28.23
C GLN A 685 -38.19 -9.52 -26.82
N ALA A 686 -39.02 -9.22 -25.82
CA ALA A 686 -38.91 -9.78 -24.47
C ALA A 686 -39.32 -11.26 -24.44
N ALA A 687 -40.41 -11.62 -25.13
CA ALA A 687 -40.89 -13.00 -25.23
C ALA A 687 -39.92 -13.92 -25.98
N GLN A 688 -39.20 -13.40 -26.99
CA GLN A 688 -38.13 -14.13 -27.70
C GLN A 688 -36.90 -14.45 -26.82
N GLN A 689 -36.74 -13.76 -25.68
CA GLN A 689 -35.56 -13.86 -24.82
C GLN A 689 -35.88 -14.41 -23.42
N GLY A 690 -37.13 -14.85 -23.18
CA GLY A 690 -37.55 -15.48 -21.92
C GLY A 690 -37.77 -14.54 -20.73
N HIS A 691 -37.79 -13.21 -20.93
CA HIS A 691 -37.77 -12.24 -19.82
C HIS A 691 -39.15 -12.00 -19.19
N THR A 692 -39.65 -12.95 -18.41
CA THR A 692 -41.00 -12.95 -17.78
C THR A 692 -41.36 -11.65 -17.06
N ASP A 693 -40.46 -11.07 -16.27
CA ASP A 693 -40.74 -9.83 -15.54
C ASP A 693 -40.88 -8.61 -16.48
N ILE A 694 -40.15 -8.60 -17.59
CA ILE A 694 -40.24 -7.55 -18.61
C ILE A 694 -41.51 -7.72 -19.43
N VAL A 695 -41.89 -8.96 -19.79
CA VAL A 695 -43.19 -9.27 -20.41
C VAL A 695 -44.32 -8.77 -19.52
N THR A 696 -44.32 -9.13 -18.24
CA THR A 696 -45.31 -8.68 -17.23
C THR A 696 -45.35 -7.16 -17.09
N LEU A 697 -44.19 -6.49 -17.11
CA LEU A 697 -44.09 -5.04 -17.02
C LEU A 697 -44.62 -4.32 -18.27
N LEU A 698 -44.28 -4.81 -19.47
CA LEU A 698 -44.75 -4.26 -20.74
C LEU A 698 -46.28 -4.36 -20.84
N LEU A 699 -46.86 -5.51 -20.48
CA LEU A 699 -48.30 -5.72 -20.44
C LEU A 699 -49.00 -4.72 -19.51
N LYS A 700 -48.45 -4.51 -18.30
CA LYS A 700 -48.95 -3.50 -17.33
C LYS A 700 -48.88 -2.05 -17.84
N HIS A 701 -48.08 -1.78 -18.87
CA HIS A 701 -47.98 -0.47 -19.54
C HIS A 701 -48.68 -0.45 -20.92
N GLY A 702 -49.57 -1.39 -21.22
CA GLY A 702 -50.41 -1.37 -22.42
C GLY A 702 -49.79 -2.00 -23.67
N ALA A 703 -48.82 -2.91 -23.51
CA ALA A 703 -48.31 -3.70 -24.61
C ALA A 703 -49.40 -4.64 -25.17
N GLN A 704 -49.59 -4.66 -26.48
CA GLN A 704 -50.59 -5.48 -27.15
C GLN A 704 -50.14 -6.96 -27.24
N PRO A 705 -50.83 -7.92 -26.59
CA PRO A 705 -50.38 -9.32 -26.55
C PRO A 705 -50.74 -10.10 -27.82
N ASN A 706 -51.79 -9.67 -28.53
CA ASN A 706 -52.29 -10.27 -29.78
C ASN A 706 -51.62 -9.69 -31.04
N ASP A 707 -50.70 -8.75 -30.87
CA ASP A 707 -50.01 -8.08 -31.97
C ASP A 707 -49.10 -9.08 -32.73
N ILE A 708 -48.99 -8.96 -34.06
CA ILE A 708 -48.25 -9.94 -34.89
C ILE A 708 -47.11 -9.31 -35.70
N THR A 709 -46.06 -10.11 -35.94
CA THR A 709 -44.98 -9.78 -36.88
C THR A 709 -45.44 -9.82 -38.34
N THR A 710 -44.60 -9.37 -39.28
CA THR A 710 -44.84 -9.54 -40.73
C THR A 710 -44.96 -11.01 -41.16
N ASN A 711 -44.57 -11.94 -40.30
CA ASN A 711 -44.58 -13.38 -40.55
C ASN A 711 -45.73 -14.08 -39.77
N GLY A 712 -46.72 -13.33 -39.28
CA GLY A 712 -47.91 -13.84 -38.59
C GLY A 712 -47.68 -14.37 -37.17
N THR A 713 -46.48 -14.25 -36.62
CA THR A 713 -46.16 -14.78 -35.27
C THR A 713 -46.52 -13.77 -34.19
N SER A 714 -47.31 -14.16 -33.20
CA SER A 714 -47.53 -13.39 -31.96
C SER A 714 -46.40 -13.62 -30.92
N PRO A 715 -46.29 -12.79 -29.86
CA PRO A 715 -45.37 -13.03 -28.75
C PRO A 715 -45.57 -14.40 -28.08
N LEU A 716 -46.82 -14.84 -27.93
CA LEU A 716 -47.14 -16.16 -27.38
C LEU A 716 -46.70 -17.30 -28.32
N GLY A 717 -46.88 -17.14 -29.63
CA GLY A 717 -46.37 -18.09 -30.62
C GLY A 717 -44.84 -18.22 -30.60
N ILE A 718 -44.13 -17.10 -30.39
CA ILE A 718 -42.67 -17.11 -30.20
C ILE A 718 -42.30 -17.83 -28.88
N ALA A 719 -42.96 -17.50 -27.77
CA ALA A 719 -42.67 -18.11 -26.47
C ALA A 719 -42.95 -19.63 -26.46
N LYS A 720 -44.08 -20.07 -27.04
CA LYS A 720 -44.42 -21.50 -27.23
C LYS A 720 -43.36 -22.24 -28.03
N ARG A 721 -42.91 -21.67 -29.16
CA ARG A 721 -41.89 -22.28 -30.03
C ARG A 721 -40.50 -22.37 -29.36
N LEU A 722 -40.20 -21.50 -28.40
CA LEU A 722 -38.92 -21.46 -27.69
C LEU A 722 -38.97 -22.10 -26.28
N GLY A 723 -40.13 -22.63 -25.86
CA GLY A 723 -40.28 -23.38 -24.60
C GLY A 723 -40.28 -22.54 -23.32
N TYR A 724 -40.48 -21.23 -23.38
CA TYR A 724 -40.41 -20.35 -22.20
C TYR A 724 -41.69 -20.42 -21.34
N ILE A 725 -41.84 -21.49 -20.56
CA ILE A 725 -43.04 -21.82 -19.74
C ILE A 725 -43.62 -20.59 -19.01
N SER A 726 -42.83 -19.90 -18.18
CA SER A 726 -43.32 -18.75 -17.40
C SER A 726 -43.77 -17.57 -18.25
N VAL A 727 -43.19 -17.37 -19.44
CA VAL A 727 -43.64 -16.35 -20.42
C VAL A 727 -44.92 -16.79 -21.12
N ILE A 728 -45.02 -18.08 -21.47
CA ILE A 728 -46.22 -18.69 -22.06
C ILE A 728 -47.41 -18.50 -21.11
N ASP A 729 -47.23 -18.78 -19.81
CA ASP A 729 -48.33 -18.73 -18.85
C ASP A 729 -48.77 -17.29 -18.54
N VAL A 730 -47.84 -16.34 -18.43
CA VAL A 730 -48.18 -14.90 -18.33
C VAL A 730 -48.91 -14.39 -19.57
N LEU A 731 -48.52 -14.80 -20.77
CA LEU A 731 -49.18 -14.37 -22.01
C LEU A 731 -50.55 -15.03 -22.22
N LYS A 732 -50.71 -16.33 -21.93
CA LYS A 732 -52.02 -17.03 -22.00
C LYS A 732 -53.12 -16.32 -21.21
N LEU A 733 -52.78 -15.71 -20.07
CA LEU A 733 -53.73 -15.00 -19.20
C LEU A 733 -54.24 -13.67 -19.80
N VAL A 734 -53.64 -13.19 -20.90
CA VAL A 734 -53.99 -11.92 -21.57
C VAL A 734 -54.19 -12.04 -23.08
N THR A 735 -53.97 -13.22 -23.68
CA THR A 735 -54.28 -13.51 -25.08
C THR A 735 -55.57 -14.31 -25.21
N GLU A 736 -56.49 -13.84 -26.05
CA GLU A 736 -57.65 -14.63 -26.47
C GLU A 736 -57.22 -15.72 -27.48
N GLU A 737 -56.79 -16.88 -26.99
CA GLU A 737 -56.48 -18.02 -27.88
C GLU A 737 -57.77 -18.66 -28.41
N ALA A 738 -58.19 -18.25 -29.60
CA ALA A 738 -59.14 -19.01 -30.41
C ALA A 738 -58.58 -20.42 -30.67
N VAL A 739 -59.22 -21.43 -30.06
CA VAL A 739 -58.68 -22.78 -29.96
C VAL A 739 -58.70 -23.51 -31.30
N SER A 740 -57.54 -23.58 -31.96
CA SER A 740 -57.32 -24.43 -33.14
C SER A 740 -56.70 -25.76 -32.71
N VAL A 741 -57.53 -26.78 -32.51
CA VAL A 741 -57.09 -28.13 -32.12
C VAL A 741 -56.43 -28.84 -33.31
N VAL A 742 -55.15 -29.20 -33.19
CA VAL A 742 -54.53 -30.25 -34.00
C VAL A 742 -53.91 -31.27 -33.04
N SER A 743 -54.25 -32.55 -33.24
CA SER A 743 -53.97 -33.63 -32.28
C SER A 743 -52.81 -34.53 -32.72
N LYS A 744 -52.03 -35.03 -31.76
CA LYS A 744 -52.03 -36.47 -31.40
C LYS A 744 -51.10 -36.85 -30.23
N LYS A 745 -51.66 -37.70 -29.37
CA LYS A 745 -51.06 -38.78 -28.55
C LYS A 745 -49.75 -38.52 -27.76
N HIS A 746 -49.89 -38.60 -26.43
CA HIS A 746 -48.82 -38.94 -25.48
C HIS A 746 -48.10 -40.25 -25.82
N ARG A 747 -46.83 -40.33 -25.41
CA ARG A 747 -46.22 -41.54 -24.83
C ARG A 747 -45.24 -41.11 -23.73
N MET A 748 -45.16 -41.87 -22.64
CA MET A 748 -44.33 -41.58 -21.46
C MET A 748 -43.24 -42.64 -21.31
N SER A 749 -42.00 -42.22 -21.01
CA SER A 749 -40.93 -43.12 -20.55
C SER A 749 -39.74 -42.33 -19.95
N PHE A 750 -39.34 -42.73 -18.74
CA PHE A 750 -38.06 -42.54 -18.06
C PHE A 750 -37.65 -43.93 -17.53
N PRO A 751 -36.41 -44.19 -17.05
CA PRO A 751 -35.18 -43.37 -17.08
C PRO A 751 -33.97 -44.11 -17.74
N GLU A 752 -32.78 -43.49 -17.73
CA GLU A 752 -31.44 -44.14 -17.73
C GLU A 752 -31.07 -45.04 -18.98
N THR A 753 -29.82 -45.46 -19.28
CA THR A 753 -28.44 -45.19 -18.79
C THR A 753 -27.39 -45.45 -19.91
N VAL A 754 -26.26 -44.71 -19.87
CA VAL A 754 -24.88 -44.94 -20.43
C VAL A 754 -24.56 -45.52 -21.85
N ASP A 755 -23.34 -45.15 -22.30
CA ASP A 755 -22.37 -45.83 -23.19
C ASP A 755 -22.68 -46.10 -24.69
N GLU A 756 -21.72 -46.05 -25.63
CA GLU A 756 -20.46 -45.25 -25.75
C GLU A 756 -19.95 -45.34 -27.22
N ILE A 757 -18.72 -44.85 -27.51
CA ILE A 757 -17.92 -44.99 -28.75
C ILE A 757 -18.23 -43.98 -29.90
N LEU A 758 -17.34 -42.97 -29.99
CA LEU A 758 -16.49 -42.53 -31.13
C LEU A 758 -17.05 -42.58 -32.59
N ASP A 759 -16.67 -41.66 -33.50
CA ASP A 759 -15.35 -41.02 -33.63
C ASP A 759 -15.34 -39.64 -34.34
N VAL A 760 -14.19 -38.93 -34.27
CA VAL A 760 -13.68 -37.70 -34.97
C VAL A 760 -14.62 -36.81 -35.83
N SER A 761 -14.54 -35.47 -35.81
CA SER A 761 -13.32 -34.62 -35.77
C SER A 761 -13.53 -33.15 -35.29
N GLU A 762 -12.51 -32.59 -34.61
CA GLU A 762 -11.98 -31.19 -34.70
C GLU A 762 -12.93 -29.94 -34.66
N ASP A 763 -12.68 -28.85 -33.92
CA ASP A 763 -11.59 -28.47 -33.00
C ASP A 763 -12.04 -27.29 -32.07
N GLU A 764 -11.95 -27.41 -30.73
CA GLU A 764 -12.17 -26.31 -29.75
C GLU A 764 -11.44 -26.59 -28.41
N GLY A 765 -10.93 -25.54 -27.73
CA GLY A 765 -10.23 -25.65 -26.44
C GLY A 765 -10.50 -24.49 -25.47
N ARG A 766 -10.57 -24.74 -24.14
CA ARG A 766 -11.30 -23.87 -23.18
C ARG A 766 -10.85 -23.96 -21.70
N ILE A 767 -11.31 -22.97 -20.90
CA ILE A 767 -11.61 -23.02 -19.43
C ILE A 767 -10.47 -22.76 -18.39
N LEU A 768 -10.88 -22.59 -17.11
CA LEU A 768 -10.19 -22.01 -15.94
C LEU A 768 -9.99 -23.03 -14.78
N HIS A 769 -8.94 -22.83 -13.96
CA HIS A 769 -8.77 -23.29 -12.55
C HIS A 769 -8.76 -24.83 -12.30
N HIS A 770 -8.16 -25.41 -11.24
CA HIS A 770 -7.73 -24.89 -9.91
C HIS A 770 -6.51 -25.70 -9.34
N ILE A 771 -5.52 -25.01 -8.76
CA ILE A 771 -4.65 -25.38 -7.58
C ILE A 771 -3.69 -26.63 -7.56
N THR A 772 -2.42 -26.36 -7.16
CA THR A 772 -1.31 -27.21 -6.62
C THR A 772 -0.82 -28.49 -7.31
N LEU A 773 0.46 -28.48 -7.74
CA LEU A 773 1.59 -29.08 -6.97
C LEU A 773 2.96 -28.55 -7.46
N TRP A 774 4.08 -29.17 -7.05
CA TRP A 774 5.45 -28.62 -7.09
C TRP A 774 6.22 -28.67 -8.44
N ALA A 775 7.07 -27.64 -8.61
CA ALA A 775 8.44 -27.67 -9.17
C ALA A 775 8.75 -27.63 -10.70
N HIS A 776 9.90 -26.98 -10.99
CA HIS A 776 10.75 -27.00 -12.21
C HIS A 776 10.40 -26.19 -13.50
N SER A 777 11.15 -25.09 -13.67
CA SER A 777 11.98 -24.75 -14.85
C SER A 777 11.41 -24.27 -16.22
N ARG A 778 11.68 -22.98 -16.48
CA ARG A 778 12.02 -22.30 -17.77
C ARG A 778 10.99 -22.17 -18.93
N LEU A 779 10.55 -20.90 -19.08
CA LEU A 779 10.46 -20.08 -20.33
C LEU A 779 9.28 -20.22 -21.32
N LEU A 780 8.93 -19.04 -21.89
CA LEU A 780 8.02 -18.74 -23.01
C LEU A 780 6.53 -19.14 -22.81
N SER A 781 5.56 -18.22 -22.83
CA SER A 781 5.40 -17.08 -23.75
C SER A 781 4.68 -15.87 -23.12
N LEU A 782 4.64 -14.73 -23.82
CA LEU A 782 4.06 -13.45 -23.36
C LEU A 782 3.08 -12.86 -24.38
N SER A 783 1.78 -12.89 -24.08
CA SER A 783 0.78 -12.00 -24.71
C SER A 783 -0.44 -11.77 -23.81
N PHE A 784 -1.19 -10.69 -24.07
CA PHE A 784 -2.46 -10.33 -23.39
C PHE A 784 -2.49 -10.24 -21.85
N PHE A 785 -2.00 -9.13 -21.28
CA PHE A 785 -2.75 -8.30 -20.30
C PHE A 785 -1.93 -7.05 -19.90
N TRP A 786 -2.27 -5.86 -20.42
CA TRP A 786 -1.62 -4.61 -19.99
C TRP A 786 -2.62 -3.47 -19.84
N CYS A 787 -3.35 -3.45 -18.72
CA CYS A 787 -4.34 -2.42 -18.42
C CYS A 787 -4.36 -2.02 -16.93
N ARG A 788 -3.17 -1.75 -16.38
CA ARG A 788 -2.91 -1.03 -15.11
C ARG A 788 -1.48 -0.45 -15.15
N PRO A 789 -1.14 0.56 -14.33
CA PRO A 789 0.15 1.25 -14.41
C PRO A 789 1.29 0.41 -13.82
N TYR A 790 1.84 -0.50 -14.62
CA TYR A 790 3.13 -1.13 -14.34
C TYR A 790 4.24 -0.39 -15.07
N SER A 791 5.25 0.04 -14.31
CA SER A 791 6.53 0.50 -14.86
C SER A 791 7.16 -0.65 -15.67
N PRO A 792 7.79 -0.39 -16.83
CA PRO A 792 8.57 -1.43 -17.52
C PRO A 792 9.66 -1.94 -16.57
N ALA A 793 9.99 -3.24 -16.66
CA ALA A 793 10.90 -3.90 -15.73
C ALA A 793 12.24 -3.15 -15.59
N ILE A 794 12.37 -2.46 -14.47
CA ILE A 794 13.60 -1.75 -14.08
C ILE A 794 14.63 -2.84 -13.75
N PRO A 795 15.89 -2.76 -14.24
CA PRO A 795 16.97 -3.56 -13.69
C PRO A 795 17.05 -3.27 -12.19
N ARG A 796 16.63 -4.23 -11.37
CA ARG A 796 16.59 -4.06 -9.92
C ARG A 796 18.01 -4.30 -9.44
N ILE A 797 18.87 -3.29 -9.62
CA ILE A 797 20.13 -3.21 -8.88
C ILE A 797 19.76 -3.48 -7.43
N PRO A 798 20.34 -4.51 -6.79
CA PRO A 798 20.07 -4.79 -5.40
C PRO A 798 20.57 -3.60 -4.58
N CYS A 799 19.63 -2.73 -4.24
CA CYS A 799 19.67 -2.03 -2.97
C CYS A 799 19.48 -3.09 -1.89
N VAL A 800 20.52 -3.90 -1.66
CA VAL A 800 20.81 -4.38 -0.31
C VAL A 800 20.91 -3.08 0.47
N SER A 801 19.89 -2.82 1.28
CA SER A 801 19.76 -1.56 2.02
C SER A 801 21.07 -1.24 2.73
N PRO A 802 21.37 0.05 2.98
CA PRO A 802 22.17 0.32 4.15
C PRO A 802 21.39 -0.28 5.33
N GLU A 803 21.83 -1.44 5.80
CA GLU A 803 21.70 -1.79 7.20
C GLU A 803 22.63 -0.86 7.98
N THR A 804 22.28 0.43 7.98
CA THR A 804 22.10 1.13 9.24
C THR A 804 21.10 0.33 10.06
N VAL A 805 21.60 -0.74 10.68
CA VAL A 805 21.35 -0.93 12.10
C VAL A 805 21.78 0.38 12.73
N LEU A 806 20.82 1.29 12.89
CA LEU A 806 20.87 2.17 14.05
C LEU A 806 20.96 1.21 15.23
N LEU A 807 22.01 1.35 16.03
CA LEU A 807 21.97 0.87 17.39
C LEU A 807 20.99 1.79 18.12
N GLU A 808 19.69 1.53 17.95
CA GLU A 808 18.73 1.85 18.98
C GLU A 808 19.23 1.17 20.26
N GLY A 809 19.17 1.89 21.38
CA GLY A 809 19.64 1.36 22.66
C GLY A 809 18.90 0.08 23.04
N ASP A 810 19.54 -0.74 23.87
CA ASP A 810 18.97 -1.98 24.37
C ASP A 810 17.55 -1.76 24.91
N TYR A 811 16.62 -2.68 24.63
CA TYR A 811 15.65 -3.32 25.55
C TYR A 811 14.94 -4.48 24.82
N ASP A 812 14.78 -5.63 25.50
CA ASP A 812 15.15 -6.88 24.83
C ASP A 812 14.38 -8.13 25.37
N GLU A 813 13.62 -8.82 24.50
CA GLU A 813 12.99 -10.18 24.55
C GLU A 813 12.29 -10.77 25.82
N ASP A 814 11.12 -11.43 25.80
CA ASP A 814 10.47 -12.47 24.94
C ASP A 814 10.41 -13.91 25.56
N SER A 815 9.27 -14.60 25.37
CA SER A 815 9.04 -16.08 25.41
C SER A 815 9.21 -16.90 26.75
N LEU A 816 8.75 -18.16 26.95
CA LEU A 816 8.46 -19.35 26.08
C LEU A 816 7.35 -20.33 26.66
N ILE A 817 6.54 -20.95 25.78
CA ILE A 817 6.26 -22.43 25.54
C ILE A 817 6.10 -23.39 26.78
N PRO A 818 5.03 -24.25 26.93
CA PRO A 818 4.78 -25.45 26.08
C PRO A 818 3.31 -25.93 25.87
N SER A 819 3.15 -27.17 25.38
CA SER A 819 1.95 -27.80 24.77
C SER A 819 0.96 -28.55 25.69
N SER A 820 -0.24 -28.80 25.15
CA SER A 820 -1.40 -29.61 25.61
C SER A 820 -1.07 -31.04 26.13
N PRO A 821 -1.96 -31.77 26.87
CA PRO A 821 -3.44 -31.70 26.82
C PRO A 821 -4.22 -31.84 28.17
N ALA A 822 -5.56 -32.06 28.06
CA ALA A 822 -6.55 -32.58 29.03
C ALA A 822 -7.68 -31.62 29.54
N THR A 823 -8.89 -31.91 29.05
CA THR A 823 -10.23 -31.92 29.70
C THR A 823 -10.65 -31.05 30.90
N GLU A 824 -11.88 -30.52 30.77
CA GLU A 824 -12.98 -30.42 31.77
C GLU A 824 -13.23 -29.15 32.66
N THR A 825 -14.35 -28.48 32.33
CA THR A 825 -15.42 -27.89 33.22
C THR A 825 -15.38 -26.46 33.80
N SER A 826 -16.57 -25.82 33.72
CA SER A 826 -17.22 -24.79 34.57
C SER A 826 -16.65 -23.36 34.75
N ASP A 827 -17.22 -22.42 33.99
CA ASP A 827 -18.05 -21.25 34.39
C ASP A 827 -17.65 -20.18 35.47
N ASN A 828 -18.13 -18.95 35.20
CA ASN A 828 -18.43 -17.81 36.11
C ASN A 828 -17.38 -16.70 36.43
N VAL A 829 -17.29 -15.71 35.52
CA VAL A 829 -17.58 -14.24 35.72
C VAL A 829 -17.54 -13.70 37.18
N SER A 830 -16.77 -12.67 37.56
CA SER A 830 -17.01 -11.21 37.32
C SER A 830 -15.83 -10.29 37.81
N PRO A 831 -15.79 -8.95 37.54
CA PRO A 831 -14.55 -8.14 37.58
C PRO A 831 -14.47 -6.94 38.58
N VAL A 832 -13.29 -6.30 38.64
CA VAL A 832 -13.03 -4.91 39.15
C VAL A 832 -12.15 -4.14 38.13
N ALA A 833 -12.05 -2.80 38.21
CA ALA A 833 -11.84 -1.90 37.06
C ALA A 833 -10.78 -0.76 37.27
N SER A 834 -10.09 -0.19 36.26
CA SER A 834 -9.94 -0.67 34.86
C SER A 834 -8.78 -0.15 33.93
N PRO A 835 -8.47 1.15 33.68
CA PRO A 835 -8.14 1.51 32.27
C PRO A 835 -7.09 2.61 31.86
N ILE A 836 -6.47 2.37 30.68
CA ILE A 836 -6.31 3.24 29.46
C ILE A 836 -5.29 4.45 29.41
N HIS A 837 -4.79 4.96 28.25
CA HIS A 837 -5.22 4.84 26.81
C HIS A 837 -4.13 5.16 25.72
N THR A 838 -4.18 4.47 24.53
CA THR A 838 -3.66 4.81 23.15
C THR A 838 -4.08 3.70 22.14
N GLY A 839 -4.42 3.86 20.83
CA GLY A 839 -4.79 5.03 19.98
C GLY A 839 -4.98 4.62 18.45
N PHE A 840 -5.21 4.48 17.10
CA PHE A 840 -5.54 5.32 15.86
C PHE A 840 -6.88 4.86 15.14
N LEU A 841 -7.23 5.40 13.95
CA LEU A 841 -8.60 5.57 13.35
C LEU A 841 -9.46 4.33 12.88
N VAL A 842 -10.77 4.58 12.67
CA VAL A 842 -11.97 3.71 12.49
C VAL A 842 -12.67 3.83 11.09
N SER A 843 -13.31 2.76 10.56
CA SER A 843 -13.99 2.64 9.23
C SER A 843 -15.11 1.56 9.20
N PHE A 844 -16.38 1.95 8.96
CA PHE A 844 -17.60 1.21 9.33
C PHE A 844 -18.04 0.06 8.38
N MET A 845 -18.74 -0.94 8.94
CA MET A 845 -19.61 -1.90 8.22
C MET A 845 -20.91 -2.11 9.03
N VAL A 846 -22.07 -2.30 8.36
CA VAL A 846 -23.40 -2.43 9.00
C VAL A 846 -24.25 -3.44 8.23
N ASP A 847 -24.82 -4.43 8.91
CA ASP A 847 -25.95 -5.24 8.41
C ASP A 847 -27.26 -4.62 8.90
N ALA A 848 -28.20 -4.41 7.99
CA ALA A 848 -29.51 -3.85 8.28
C ALA A 848 -30.55 -4.43 7.31
N ARG A 849 -31.26 -5.48 7.75
CA ARG A 849 -32.35 -6.09 6.97
C ARG A 849 -33.54 -5.12 6.85
N GLY A 850 -33.55 -4.33 5.78
CA GLY A 850 -34.70 -3.51 5.34
C GLY A 850 -34.65 -2.01 5.67
N GLY A 851 -33.54 -1.48 6.20
CA GLY A 851 -33.40 -0.05 6.53
C GLY A 851 -32.62 0.75 5.48
N SER A 852 -33.07 1.97 5.15
CA SER A 852 -32.35 2.88 4.25
C SER A 852 -31.50 3.89 5.04
N MET A 853 -30.18 3.84 4.89
CA MET A 853 -29.25 4.83 5.47
C MET A 853 -28.80 5.87 4.45
N ARG A 854 -28.67 7.14 4.87
CA ARG A 854 -28.07 8.23 4.09
C ARG A 854 -26.76 8.69 4.73
N GLY A 855 -25.65 8.61 3.99
CA GLY A 855 -24.41 9.32 4.30
C GLY A 855 -24.24 10.54 3.40
N SER A 856 -23.78 11.66 3.95
CA SER A 856 -23.35 12.84 3.19
C SER A 856 -21.83 12.87 3.04
N ARG A 857 -21.30 13.72 2.14
CA ARG A 857 -19.85 13.87 1.87
C ARG A 857 -19.29 15.24 2.25
N HIS A 858 -19.82 15.87 3.30
CA HIS A 858 -19.35 17.16 3.81
C HIS A 858 -19.07 17.09 5.32
N HIS A 859 -18.47 18.15 5.87
CA HIS A 859 -17.88 18.16 7.22
C HIS A 859 -18.90 17.81 8.33
N GLY A 860 -18.44 17.05 9.33
CA GLY A 860 -19.28 16.46 10.37
C GLY A 860 -19.94 15.16 9.90
N LEU A 861 -19.27 14.02 10.11
CA LEU A 861 -19.88 12.72 9.80
C LEU A 861 -20.99 12.44 10.82
N ARG A 862 -22.24 12.58 10.38
CA ARG A 862 -23.44 12.23 11.16
C ARG A 862 -23.95 10.86 10.74
N VAL A 863 -24.04 9.94 11.71
CA VAL A 863 -24.80 8.68 11.56
C VAL A 863 -26.14 8.87 12.26
N ILE A 864 -27.23 8.52 11.58
CA ILE A 864 -28.60 8.62 12.09
C ILE A 864 -29.24 7.24 12.02
N ILE A 865 -29.63 6.68 13.16
CA ILE A 865 -30.34 5.41 13.25
C ILE A 865 -31.85 5.68 13.37
N PRO A 866 -32.69 5.21 12.44
CA PRO A 866 -34.13 5.41 12.52
C PRO A 866 -34.76 4.69 13.72
N PRO A 867 -35.77 5.27 14.39
CA PRO A 867 -36.44 4.62 15.51
C PRO A 867 -37.14 3.32 15.07
N ARG A 868 -37.21 2.35 15.98
CA ARG A 868 -37.86 1.03 15.82
C ARG A 868 -37.27 0.10 14.75
N THR A 869 -36.19 0.45 14.04
CA THR A 869 -35.63 -0.38 12.95
C THR A 869 -34.52 -1.36 13.34
N CYS A 870 -34.06 -1.35 14.61
CA CYS A 870 -33.09 -2.32 15.11
C CYS A 870 -33.58 -2.92 16.44
N ALA A 871 -33.62 -4.25 16.53
CA ALA A 871 -34.10 -5.01 17.68
C ALA A 871 -32.97 -5.74 18.44
N ALA A 872 -31.71 -5.44 18.13
CA ALA A 872 -30.54 -6.05 18.76
C ALA A 872 -29.34 -5.05 18.81
N PRO A 873 -28.40 -5.20 19.77
CA PRO A 873 -27.21 -4.36 19.84
C PRO A 873 -26.34 -4.47 18.60
N THR A 874 -26.07 -3.34 17.93
CA THR A 874 -25.29 -3.31 16.67
C THR A 874 -23.83 -2.95 16.95
N ARG A 875 -22.90 -3.86 16.65
CA ARG A 875 -21.45 -3.61 16.74
C ARG A 875 -20.97 -2.86 15.49
N ILE A 876 -20.24 -1.76 15.70
CA ILE A 876 -19.46 -1.08 14.68
C ILE A 876 -17.99 -1.53 14.82
N THR A 877 -17.43 -2.13 13.76
CA THR A 877 -16.03 -2.60 13.71
C THR A 877 -15.34 -2.20 12.42
N CYS A 878 -14.01 -2.09 12.52
CA CYS A 878 -13.27 -1.15 11.70
C CYS A 878 -11.84 -1.60 11.37
N ARG A 879 -11.49 -1.65 10.07
CA ARG A 879 -10.17 -2.09 9.58
C ARG A 879 -9.75 -1.30 8.32
N LEU A 880 -8.44 -1.19 8.10
CA LEU A 880 -7.84 -0.68 6.87
C LEU A 880 -7.70 -1.82 5.84
N VAL A 881 -8.15 -1.63 4.60
CA VAL A 881 -8.10 -2.65 3.54
C VAL A 881 -7.38 -2.11 2.30
N LYS A 882 -6.39 -2.87 1.78
CA LYS A 882 -5.72 -2.56 0.49
C LYS A 882 -6.49 -3.23 -0.68
N PRO A 883 -6.63 -2.56 -1.84
CA PRO A 883 -7.61 -2.95 -2.86
C PRO A 883 -7.14 -4.07 -3.80
N GLN A 884 -7.25 -5.32 -3.36
CA GLN A 884 -7.22 -6.53 -4.21
C GLN A 884 -8.39 -7.45 -3.87
N LYS A 885 -8.85 -8.26 -4.85
CA LYS A 885 -10.06 -9.09 -4.71
C LYS A 885 -9.76 -10.34 -3.87
N LEU A 886 -10.64 -10.63 -2.91
CA LEU A 886 -10.93 -11.99 -2.45
C LEU A 886 -12.34 -12.37 -2.95
N THR A 887 -12.50 -13.60 -3.43
CA THR A 887 -13.75 -14.07 -4.07
C THR A 887 -14.66 -14.84 -3.11
N THR A 888 -14.14 -15.21 -1.94
CA THR A 888 -14.82 -15.86 -0.81
C THR A 888 -14.32 -15.23 0.51
N PRO A 889 -15.14 -15.24 1.58
CA PRO A 889 -14.66 -14.85 2.91
C PRO A 889 -13.69 -15.90 3.47
N PRO A 890 -12.69 -15.51 4.30
CA PRO A 890 -11.92 -16.47 5.07
C PRO A 890 -12.81 -17.14 6.14
N PRO A 891 -12.61 -18.43 6.44
CA PRO A 891 -13.26 -19.06 7.60
C PRO A 891 -12.74 -18.43 8.89
N LEU A 892 -13.63 -18.31 9.89
CA LEU A 892 -13.23 -17.94 11.25
C LEU A 892 -12.64 -19.17 11.94
N VAL A 893 -11.47 -19.00 12.57
CA VAL A 893 -10.85 -20.03 13.41
C VAL A 893 -11.28 -19.78 14.85
N GLU A 894 -11.58 -20.84 15.61
CA GLU A 894 -11.85 -20.73 17.04
C GLU A 894 -10.62 -20.16 17.76
N GLY A 895 -10.78 -19.02 18.43
CA GLY A 895 -9.67 -18.31 19.08
C GLY A 895 -9.73 -16.78 19.04
N GLU A 896 -10.57 -16.14 18.21
CA GLU A 896 -10.73 -14.66 18.20
C GLU A 896 -11.50 -14.11 19.45
N GLY A 897 -11.04 -14.45 20.64
CA GLY A 897 -11.43 -13.81 21.91
C GLY A 897 -10.56 -12.60 22.27
N LEU A 898 -11.02 -11.83 23.26
CA LEU A 898 -10.22 -10.80 23.99
C LEU A 898 -9.72 -9.56 23.20
N ALA A 899 -10.57 -8.95 22.38
CA ALA A 899 -10.42 -7.54 21.96
C ALA A 899 -11.77 -6.80 21.93
N SER A 900 -12.40 -6.62 23.10
CA SER A 900 -13.77 -6.10 23.18
C SER A 900 -14.09 -5.41 24.52
N ARG A 901 -13.60 -4.18 24.73
CA ARG A 901 -14.09 -3.34 25.83
C ARG A 901 -15.46 -2.74 25.44
N ILE A 902 -16.52 -3.32 26.01
CA ILE A 902 -17.91 -3.00 25.69
C ILE A 902 -18.31 -1.67 26.34
N ILE A 903 -18.91 -0.76 25.56
CA ILE A 903 -19.74 0.31 26.13
C ILE A 903 -21.00 -0.36 26.67
N SER A 904 -21.22 -0.29 27.97
CA SER A 904 -22.40 -0.87 28.62
C SER A 904 -23.68 -0.17 28.13
N LEU A 905 -24.46 -0.91 27.34
CA LEU A 905 -25.79 -0.53 26.88
C LEU A 905 -26.85 -1.40 27.60
N GLY A 906 -28.10 -0.91 27.59
CA GLY A 906 -29.22 -1.58 28.25
C GLY A 906 -29.56 -2.98 27.70
N PRO A 907 -30.45 -3.72 28.38
CA PRO A 907 -30.76 -5.10 28.05
C PRO A 907 -31.28 -5.29 26.61
N SER A 908 -31.02 -6.49 26.06
CA SER A 908 -31.06 -6.87 24.64
C SER A 908 -32.42 -6.83 23.93
N SER A 909 -33.40 -6.11 24.46
CA SER A 909 -34.78 -5.99 23.96
C SER A 909 -35.30 -4.56 23.90
N MET A 910 -34.54 -3.56 24.36
CA MET A 910 -34.97 -2.16 24.40
C MET A 910 -34.93 -1.52 22.99
N GLN A 911 -36.08 -1.05 22.51
CA GLN A 911 -36.19 -0.37 21.22
C GLN A 911 -35.85 1.12 21.34
N PHE A 912 -35.10 1.66 20.37
CA PHE A 912 -34.91 3.10 20.22
C PHE A 912 -36.23 3.73 19.73
N LEU A 913 -36.91 4.47 20.60
CA LEU A 913 -38.21 5.09 20.32
C LEU A 913 -38.09 6.37 19.47
N GLU A 914 -36.95 7.06 19.53
CA GLU A 914 -36.61 8.27 18.77
C GLU A 914 -35.29 8.10 17.99
N PRO A 915 -35.01 8.94 16.97
CA PRO A 915 -33.81 8.81 16.14
C PRO A 915 -32.53 9.14 16.92
N VAL A 916 -31.56 8.22 16.90
CA VAL A 916 -30.25 8.45 17.53
C VAL A 916 -29.30 9.09 16.52
N ILE A 917 -28.70 10.23 16.89
CA ILE A 917 -27.73 10.98 16.08
C ILE A 917 -26.35 10.88 16.75
N VAL A 918 -25.33 10.51 15.98
CA VAL A 918 -23.93 10.47 16.42
C VAL A 918 -23.10 11.43 15.57
N GLU A 919 -22.42 12.39 16.19
CA GLU A 919 -21.50 13.33 15.54
C GLU A 919 -20.02 12.97 15.77
N ILE A 920 -19.15 13.36 14.84
CA ILE A 920 -17.69 13.21 14.95
C ILE A 920 -17.02 14.55 14.61
N PRO A 921 -16.31 15.21 15.56
CA PRO A 921 -15.73 16.54 15.37
C PRO A 921 -14.42 16.56 14.53
N HIS A 922 -13.85 17.76 14.37
CA HIS A 922 -12.75 18.09 13.44
C HIS A 922 -11.66 18.90 14.18
N PHE A 923 -10.43 18.94 13.62
CA PHE A 923 -9.20 19.57 14.18
C PHE A 923 -8.57 18.80 15.39
N ALA A 924 -7.23 18.72 15.57
CA ALA A 924 -6.08 19.01 14.69
C ALA A 924 -4.79 18.28 15.14
N ALA A 925 -3.85 18.06 14.20
CA ALA A 925 -2.38 17.93 14.30
C ALA A 925 -1.68 16.93 15.30
N LEU A 926 -0.47 16.41 15.07
CA LEU A 926 0.25 16.00 13.84
C LEU A 926 1.46 15.10 14.21
N GLY A 927 1.37 13.77 14.06
CA GLY A 927 2.52 12.86 14.31
C GLY A 927 2.23 11.36 14.16
N ARG A 928 3.24 10.59 13.71
CA ARG A 928 3.44 9.11 13.72
C ARG A 928 2.25 8.10 13.59
N GLY A 929 1.09 8.45 13.01
CA GLY A 929 0.19 7.49 12.31
C GLY A 929 -1.08 7.00 13.03
N ASP A 930 -1.03 6.92 14.39
CA ASP A 930 -2.28 7.90 16.78
C ASP A 930 -3.55 8.90 16.88
N ARG A 931 -4.77 8.38 17.07
CA ARG A 931 -6.00 9.17 17.17
C ARG A 931 -6.86 8.66 18.30
N GLU A 932 -6.71 9.26 19.46
CA GLU A 932 -7.58 8.96 20.59
C GLU A 932 -8.33 10.18 21.13
N LEU A 933 -9.40 9.87 21.86
CA LEU A 933 -10.45 10.82 22.19
C LEU A 933 -11.07 10.40 23.52
N VAL A 934 -10.62 11.03 24.61
CA VAL A 934 -11.10 10.74 25.97
C VAL A 934 -12.24 11.69 26.32
N VAL A 935 -13.43 11.13 26.56
CA VAL A 935 -14.58 11.85 27.12
C VAL A 935 -14.97 11.17 28.42
N LEU A 936 -14.81 11.87 29.54
CA LEU A 936 -15.20 11.37 30.86
C LEU A 936 -16.65 11.73 31.18
N ARG A 937 -17.38 10.76 31.71
CA ARG A 937 -18.76 10.86 32.19
C ARG A 937 -18.74 10.61 33.71
N SER A 938 -19.54 11.32 34.49
CA SER A 938 -19.67 11.03 35.93
C SER A 938 -20.28 9.64 36.15
N GLU A 939 -20.02 9.02 37.30
CA GLU A 939 -20.49 7.64 37.60
C GLU A 939 -22.03 7.53 37.61
N ASN A 940 -22.71 8.59 38.05
CA ASN A 940 -24.18 8.74 37.98
C ASN A 940 -24.69 9.26 36.62
N GLY A 941 -23.79 9.67 35.72
CA GLY A 941 -24.04 9.67 34.29
C GLY A 941 -24.87 10.80 33.67
N SER A 942 -25.15 11.87 34.42
CA SER A 942 -26.12 12.91 34.04
C SER A 942 -25.54 14.14 33.32
N VAL A 943 -24.22 14.35 33.33
CA VAL A 943 -23.57 15.54 32.73
C VAL A 943 -22.30 15.15 31.95
N TRP A 944 -22.07 15.83 30.83
CA TRP A 944 -20.85 15.75 30.01
C TRP A 944 -20.00 17.00 30.20
N LYS A 945 -18.67 16.89 30.08
CA LYS A 945 -17.77 18.05 30.16
C LYS A 945 -16.62 17.94 29.16
N GLU A 946 -16.30 19.05 28.50
CA GLU A 946 -15.23 19.18 27.52
C GLU A 946 -13.88 19.36 28.23
N HIS A 947 -12.85 18.58 27.85
CA HIS A 947 -11.51 18.73 28.40
C HIS A 947 -10.75 19.85 27.68
N ARG A 948 -10.56 20.98 28.36
CA ARG A 948 -9.61 22.01 27.94
C ARG A 948 -8.21 21.65 28.43
N ASN A 949 -7.22 21.68 27.54
CA ASN A 949 -5.81 21.55 27.90
C ASN A 949 -5.34 22.82 28.63
N ARG A 950 -4.33 22.72 29.51
CA ARG A 950 -3.95 23.76 30.48
C ARG A 950 -2.53 24.32 30.32
N TYR A 951 -1.87 24.02 29.21
CA TYR A 951 -0.53 24.50 28.88
C TYR A 951 -0.58 25.41 27.65
N GLY A 952 0.00 26.60 27.77
CA GLY A 952 0.07 27.61 26.71
C GLY A 952 1.30 27.45 25.80
N ASN A 953 1.32 28.22 24.72
CA ASN A 953 2.33 28.10 23.64
C ASN A 953 3.79 28.37 24.09
N GLU A 954 3.99 29.04 25.23
CA GLU A 954 5.32 29.43 25.75
C GLU A 954 6.24 28.22 26.00
N VAL A 955 5.68 27.06 26.36
CA VAL A 955 6.47 25.82 26.57
C VAL A 955 6.90 25.19 25.24
N LEU A 956 6.23 25.50 24.13
CA LEU A 956 6.55 24.93 22.81
C LEU A 956 7.81 25.56 22.21
N GLU A 957 7.99 26.88 22.40
CA GLU A 957 9.21 27.62 22.01
C GLU A 957 10.45 27.08 22.73
N THR A 958 10.35 26.77 24.03
CA THR A 958 11.48 26.25 24.84
C THR A 958 11.96 24.87 24.36
N ILE A 959 11.08 24.07 23.75
CA ILE A 959 11.41 22.74 23.22
C ILE A 959 12.05 22.84 21.83
N LEU A 960 11.75 23.88 21.05
CA LEU A 960 12.25 24.05 19.69
C LEU A 960 13.64 24.69 19.60
N ASN A 961 14.03 25.49 20.60
CA ASN A 961 15.36 26.14 20.66
C ASN A 961 16.39 25.34 21.51
N GLY A 962 16.13 24.05 21.78
CA GLY A 962 16.90 23.22 22.71
C GLY A 962 18.13 22.48 22.16
N MET A 963 18.71 22.92 21.03
CA MET A 963 19.90 22.29 20.42
C MET A 963 20.87 23.32 19.81
N ASP A 964 21.56 24.06 20.68
CA ASP A 964 22.81 24.76 20.38
C ASP A 964 23.88 24.33 21.40
N GLU A 965 25.16 24.37 21.03
CA GLU A 965 26.27 23.85 21.86
C GLU A 965 26.79 24.86 22.89
N GLY A 966 27.16 24.37 24.08
CA GLY A 966 28.17 25.02 24.93
C GLY A 966 27.86 25.10 26.43
N GLN A 967 28.94 25.16 27.24
CA GLN A 967 28.95 25.41 28.70
C GLN A 967 28.22 24.31 29.53
N TYR A 968 28.91 23.36 30.17
CA TYR A 968 29.53 23.58 31.47
C TYR A 968 30.73 22.64 31.73
N TRP A 969 31.92 23.06 31.32
CA TRP A 969 33.19 22.71 31.98
C TRP A 969 33.84 24.03 32.46
N HIS A 970 34.62 23.95 33.55
CA HIS A 970 35.12 25.07 34.39
C HIS A 970 34.12 25.66 35.40
N HIS A 971 34.21 25.25 36.68
CA HIS A 971 34.87 26.07 37.73
C HIS A 971 34.87 25.37 39.09
N SER A 972 36.04 24.85 39.49
CA SER A 972 36.32 24.43 40.88
C SER A 972 37.82 24.31 41.14
N ASN A 973 38.54 25.42 41.01
CA ASN A 973 39.90 25.55 41.54
C ASN A 973 40.08 26.95 42.13
N ASN A 974 40.26 27.03 43.45
CA ASN A 974 40.52 28.27 44.18
C ASN A 974 41.98 28.25 44.67
N GLY A 975 42.75 29.29 44.36
CA GLY A 975 44.11 29.47 44.86
C GLY A 975 44.66 30.84 44.49
N ALA A 976 45.11 31.61 45.48
CA ALA A 976 45.74 32.90 45.27
C ALA A 976 47.21 32.75 44.86
N GLY A 977 47.71 33.68 44.04
CA GLY A 977 49.07 33.70 43.49
C GLY A 977 49.11 34.44 42.17
#